data_AF-A0A7X9PQ35-F1
#
_entry.id   AF-A0A7X9PQ35-F1
#
_cell.length_a   1.000
_cell.length_b   1.000
_cell.length_c   1.000
_cell.angle_alpha   90.00
_cell.angle_beta   90.00
_cell.angle_gamma   90.00
#
_symmetry.space_group_name_H-M   'P 1'
#
loop_
_entity.id
_entity.type
_entity.pdbx_description
1 polymer ?
#
loop_
_entity_poly.entity_id
_entity_poly.type
_entity_poly.pdbx_seq_one_letter_code
_entity_poly.pdbx_strand_id
1 'polypeptide(L)'
;MTLLPGQNSKEEFTADEELRIIWRNVESQNLKKVLNKEITLGDYLCGAETVQSLEKAVLKLKSEKAQQYLFFQIPGTRKLSDISARMKTFLDKEEELLENNAVKFTSADLETVNSRVILLKDIYWSLKKDVLDNFDKINELAGVDEVGALNPSAFKKYRKINLLLNALDRLEVRGRDSAGLQISFSLKNDDVLKKIISALRENNLYDDYLSRTRHGDLLHGSIYVSSENPNKGEKKFNVSFTYKTFSIVGELGKNVCDLRKAIRSDRILYQFAKHETICETAFTHTRWASVGSITQENCHPVNNNRLNRIQQDFPYYRQAKAQINVVLNGDIDNYAVLRAELEKNGELIYPEITTDTKIIPLQIEKYLLAAYSLDEAFRLAVNDFEGSHAIAMASDLEPGKIFLALKGSGQAIYVGISPDQYMFSSELYGLVEVTPDFIQMNGEESANGERGTRGQIFILDQNSPGALAGIKASHYDGTPVTLEQSNVKKAQITTRDIDRGDYPHFFLKEISQSPDSVKRTLRGKYFVSPKNESFPQVMFNLGLDIVPENVCSGLENGSIKNIVVIGHGTAAVAGFAIADILEMYLRGANIRVNARVASEMSGFLLKDDLSDTMVIPISQSGTTTDTNRAVSMARERGAYIISIVNRRQSDITVKSHGVFYTSDGRDVEMSVASTKAFYSQIIAGQILALFFAQLMKTKSNDFIASELKNLEEIPQLMVRVFEKRSEIAASVGKTISKKYWAVVGSGPNKAAADEIRIKLSELCYKTISVDIIENKKHIDLSAEPLILVCAAGNPQPVMEDIAKDVAIFKAHKAAVVVFAQEGDKRFDKIADAVIGIPAASGNLSVILNAFAGHLWGYYAACAIDEEAQIFREFRNRLNSVMSEQTKSDYTIYDRINDVRLRYLINDFYQTFNAKRNDGAFNLLGVKTISDLALLLKYAAGKLPLEDFYHEFKSENNFISPLDLLDVTVGRAIDELTRPIDAIRHQAKTV
;
A
#
# COMPACT_ATOMS: atom_id res chain seq x y z
N MET A 1 7.32 -45.10 -12.96
CA MET A 1 6.95 -45.96 -11.83
C MET A 1 8.21 -46.70 -11.40
N THR A 2 9.00 -46.11 -10.51
CA THR A 2 10.17 -46.74 -9.86
C THR A 2 10.32 -46.04 -8.51
N LEU A 3 10.23 -46.82 -7.44
CA LEU A 3 10.22 -46.40 -6.04
C LEU A 3 11.61 -45.91 -5.60
N LEU A 4 11.67 -44.79 -4.87
CA LEU A 4 12.84 -44.37 -4.09
C LEU A 4 12.51 -44.45 -2.58
N PRO A 5 13.38 -45.06 -1.76
CA PRO A 5 13.16 -45.23 -0.33
C PRO A 5 13.77 -44.07 0.50
N GLY A 6 13.05 -43.66 1.54
CA GLY A 6 13.52 -42.68 2.53
C GLY A 6 12.39 -42.33 3.51
N GLN A 7 12.25 -43.15 4.55
CA GLN A 7 11.22 -43.06 5.59
C GLN A 7 11.39 -41.81 6.46
N ASN A 8 10.93 -40.66 5.96
CA ASN A 8 10.39 -39.54 6.74
C ASN A 8 9.21 -38.87 6.00
N SER A 9 8.70 -39.52 4.95
CA SER A 9 7.75 -38.99 3.99
C SER A 9 6.28 -39.33 4.28
N LYS A 10 5.90 -39.64 5.53
CA LYS A 10 4.50 -39.97 5.87
C LYS A 10 3.75 -38.86 6.60
N GLU A 11 4.43 -37.93 7.28
CA GLU A 11 3.76 -36.87 8.04
C GLU A 11 3.38 -35.64 7.19
N GLU A 12 4.03 -35.40 6.06
CA GLU A 12 3.76 -34.23 5.18
C GLU A 12 2.67 -34.49 4.11
N PHE A 13 2.35 -35.77 3.82
CA PHE A 13 1.36 -36.19 2.80
C PHE A 13 -0.07 -36.31 3.36
N THR A 14 -0.29 -35.88 4.60
CA THR A 14 -1.57 -35.94 5.31
C THR A 14 -2.28 -34.61 5.39
N ALA A 15 -1.65 -33.48 5.03
CA ALA A 15 -2.21 -32.15 5.26
C ALA A 15 -3.50 -31.88 4.44
N ASP A 16 -3.58 -32.35 3.19
CA ASP A 16 -4.81 -32.20 2.40
C ASP A 16 -5.93 -33.09 2.96
N GLU A 17 -5.62 -34.33 3.38
CA GLU A 17 -6.56 -35.25 4.03
C GLU A 17 -7.04 -34.75 5.40
N GLU A 18 -6.11 -34.27 6.23
CA GLU A 18 -6.34 -33.61 7.53
C GLU A 18 -7.30 -32.42 7.34
N LEU A 19 -7.02 -31.54 6.37
CA LEU A 19 -7.91 -30.44 6.02
C LEU A 19 -9.31 -30.95 5.64
N ARG A 20 -9.45 -32.01 4.84
CA ARG A 20 -10.77 -32.54 4.46
C ARG A 20 -11.55 -33.06 5.67
N ILE A 21 -10.87 -33.76 6.58
CA ILE A 21 -11.47 -34.33 7.78
C ILE A 21 -11.94 -33.21 8.70
N ILE A 22 -11.07 -32.24 8.99
CA ILE A 22 -11.39 -31.11 9.86
C ILE A 22 -12.53 -30.28 9.25
N TRP A 23 -12.48 -29.99 7.94
CA TRP A 23 -13.52 -29.22 7.26
C TRP A 23 -14.90 -29.89 7.35
N ARG A 24 -14.99 -31.22 7.17
CA ARG A 24 -16.27 -31.94 7.32
C ARG A 24 -16.88 -31.75 8.70
N ASN A 25 -16.06 -31.70 9.75
CA ASN A 25 -16.52 -31.47 11.11
C ASN A 25 -16.98 -30.02 11.28
N VAL A 26 -16.16 -29.05 10.86
CA VAL A 26 -16.48 -27.61 10.93
C VAL A 26 -17.80 -27.29 10.21
N GLU A 27 -17.97 -27.79 8.99
CA GLU A 27 -19.18 -27.59 8.17
C GLU A 27 -20.44 -28.18 8.82
N SER A 28 -20.29 -29.21 9.66
CA SER A 28 -21.42 -29.85 10.35
C SER A 28 -21.99 -29.04 11.52
N GLN A 29 -21.23 -28.09 12.09
CA GLN A 29 -21.61 -27.27 13.24
C GLN A 29 -21.77 -25.79 12.87
N ASN A 30 -22.91 -25.47 12.28
CA ASN A 30 -23.21 -24.17 11.67
C ASN A 30 -24.10 -23.26 12.55
N LEU A 31 -24.24 -22.00 12.14
CA LEU A 31 -24.97 -21.00 12.94
C LEU A 31 -26.46 -21.31 13.01
N LYS A 32 -27.03 -21.99 12.00
CA LYS A 32 -28.43 -22.45 12.03
C LYS A 32 -28.68 -23.39 13.21
N LYS A 33 -27.75 -24.31 13.51
CA LYS A 33 -27.87 -25.19 14.69
C LYS A 33 -27.80 -24.43 16.01
N VAL A 34 -26.95 -23.41 16.10
CA VAL A 34 -26.88 -22.52 17.27
C VAL A 34 -28.21 -21.80 17.47
N LEU A 35 -28.76 -21.22 16.39
CA LEU A 35 -30.05 -20.52 16.40
C LEU A 35 -31.22 -21.45 16.76
N ASN A 36 -31.17 -22.71 16.34
CA ASN A 36 -32.13 -23.75 16.70
C ASN A 36 -31.92 -24.34 18.11
N LYS A 37 -30.89 -23.92 18.84
CA LYS A 37 -30.47 -24.48 20.15
C LYS A 37 -30.11 -25.97 20.09
N GLU A 38 -29.71 -26.48 18.93
CA GLU A 38 -29.22 -27.86 18.74
C GLU A 38 -27.78 -28.02 19.27
N ILE A 39 -27.00 -26.93 19.29
CA ILE A 39 -25.64 -26.87 19.82
C ILE A 39 -25.43 -25.56 20.59
N THR A 40 -24.39 -25.49 21.43
CA THR A 40 -24.02 -24.25 22.11
C THR A 40 -23.18 -23.35 21.21
N LEU A 41 -23.04 -22.07 21.57
CA LEU A 41 -22.11 -21.16 20.88
C LEU A 41 -20.65 -21.60 21.03
N GLY A 42 -20.31 -22.27 22.14
CA GLY A 42 -19.00 -22.89 22.34
C GLY A 42 -18.67 -23.87 21.21
N ASP A 43 -19.64 -24.69 20.84
CA ASP A 43 -19.55 -25.76 19.83
C ASP A 43 -19.63 -25.26 18.37
N TYR A 44 -19.97 -23.99 18.17
CA TYR A 44 -20.05 -23.39 16.84
C TYR A 44 -18.74 -23.57 16.06
N LEU A 45 -18.79 -24.12 14.85
CA LEU A 45 -17.63 -24.52 14.05
C LEU A 45 -16.69 -25.52 14.75
N CYS A 46 -17.23 -26.35 15.65
CA CYS A 46 -16.49 -27.26 16.54
C CYS A 46 -15.51 -26.54 17.49
N GLY A 47 -15.76 -25.27 17.80
CA GLY A 47 -14.93 -24.47 18.71
C GLY A 47 -13.68 -23.87 18.05
N ALA A 48 -13.06 -22.92 18.75
CA ALA A 48 -11.94 -22.13 18.22
C ALA A 48 -10.70 -23.00 17.89
N GLU A 49 -10.40 -24.01 18.71
CA GLU A 49 -9.24 -24.90 18.52
C GLU A 49 -9.34 -25.71 17.21
N THR A 50 -10.55 -26.14 16.84
CA THR A 50 -10.78 -26.88 15.59
C THR A 50 -10.56 -25.97 14.38
N VAL A 51 -11.06 -24.73 14.43
CA VAL A 51 -10.85 -23.76 13.34
C VAL A 51 -9.37 -23.36 13.24
N GLN A 52 -8.67 -23.20 14.37
CA GLN A 52 -7.21 -23.00 14.38
C GLN A 52 -6.44 -24.21 13.83
N SER A 53 -6.92 -25.44 14.07
CA SER A 53 -6.33 -26.64 13.48
C SER A 53 -6.51 -26.67 11.96
N LEU A 54 -7.66 -26.20 11.46
CA LEU A 54 -7.91 -26.00 10.04
C LEU A 54 -6.97 -24.93 9.44
N GLU A 55 -6.73 -23.83 10.14
CA GLU A 55 -5.72 -22.81 9.76
C GLU A 55 -4.33 -23.43 9.65
N LYS A 56 -3.89 -24.18 10.67
CA LYS A 56 -2.60 -24.88 10.67
C LYS A 56 -2.48 -25.86 9.49
N ALA A 57 -3.53 -26.60 9.16
CA ALA A 57 -3.54 -27.50 8.00
C ALA A 57 -3.33 -26.73 6.69
N VAL A 58 -4.00 -25.59 6.49
CA VAL A 58 -3.79 -24.73 5.31
C VAL A 58 -2.38 -24.13 5.29
N LEU A 59 -1.85 -23.69 6.44
CA LEU A 59 -0.47 -23.18 6.52
C LEU A 59 0.56 -24.25 6.12
N LYS A 60 0.36 -25.52 6.51
CA LYS A 60 1.22 -26.63 6.04
C LYS A 60 1.19 -26.78 4.51
N LEU A 61 0.02 -26.57 3.89
CA LEU A 61 -0.14 -26.61 2.42
C LEU A 61 0.61 -25.47 1.70
N LYS A 62 1.04 -24.42 2.41
CA LYS A 62 1.84 -23.33 1.83
C LYS A 62 3.32 -23.70 1.65
N SER A 63 3.81 -24.77 2.28
CA SER A 63 5.20 -25.23 2.12
C SER A 63 5.53 -25.62 0.67
N GLU A 64 6.79 -25.47 0.28
CA GLU A 64 7.29 -25.79 -1.06
C GLU A 64 7.01 -27.26 -1.41
N LYS A 65 7.28 -28.19 -0.48
CA LYS A 65 7.05 -29.62 -0.71
C LYS A 65 5.56 -29.95 -0.87
N ALA A 66 4.70 -29.40 -0.02
CA ALA A 66 3.26 -29.66 -0.12
C ALA A 66 2.69 -29.12 -1.43
N GLN A 67 3.07 -27.90 -1.82
CA GLN A 67 2.65 -27.33 -3.09
C GLN A 67 3.20 -28.10 -4.29
N GLN A 68 4.46 -28.56 -4.23
CA GLN A 68 5.03 -29.41 -5.28
C GLN A 68 4.24 -30.71 -5.41
N TYR A 69 3.92 -31.38 -4.29
CA TYR A 69 3.09 -32.59 -4.31
C TYR A 69 1.72 -32.33 -4.93
N LEU A 70 1.00 -31.30 -4.47
CA LEU A 70 -0.32 -30.95 -4.97
C LEU A 70 -0.32 -30.59 -6.46
N PHE A 71 0.66 -29.82 -6.91
CA PHE A 71 0.79 -29.40 -8.30
C PHE A 71 0.88 -30.59 -9.25
N PHE A 72 1.58 -31.66 -8.86
CA PHE A 72 1.72 -32.89 -9.66
C PHE A 72 0.61 -33.94 -9.40
N GLN A 73 -0.27 -33.73 -8.42
CA GLN A 73 -1.37 -34.62 -8.05
C GLN A 73 -2.73 -34.00 -8.40
N ILE A 74 -3.07 -34.01 -9.70
CA ILE A 74 -4.32 -33.41 -10.22
C ILE A 74 -5.58 -33.84 -9.43
N PRO A 75 -5.79 -35.12 -9.06
CA PRO A 75 -6.97 -35.51 -8.28
C PRO A 75 -7.04 -34.86 -6.89
N GLY A 76 -5.90 -34.67 -6.22
CA GLY A 76 -5.83 -34.03 -4.90
C GLY A 76 -6.19 -32.54 -4.97
N THR A 77 -5.64 -31.84 -5.96
CA THR A 77 -5.92 -30.42 -6.22
C THR A 77 -7.37 -30.17 -6.60
N ARG A 78 -8.00 -31.05 -7.41
CA ARG A 78 -9.44 -30.98 -7.71
C ARG A 78 -10.30 -31.10 -6.45
N LYS A 79 -10.03 -32.09 -5.61
CA LYS A 79 -10.77 -32.27 -4.34
C LYS A 79 -10.62 -31.06 -3.40
N LEU A 80 -9.46 -30.41 -3.35
CA LEU A 80 -9.27 -29.19 -2.57
C LEU A 80 -10.02 -27.99 -3.17
N SER A 81 -10.11 -27.92 -4.50
CA SER A 81 -10.92 -26.92 -5.20
C SER A 81 -12.41 -27.08 -4.90
N ASP A 82 -12.91 -28.33 -4.85
CA ASP A 82 -14.29 -28.63 -4.44
C ASP A 82 -14.57 -28.20 -2.99
N ILE A 83 -13.62 -28.46 -2.08
CA ILE A 83 -13.72 -27.98 -0.69
C ILE A 83 -13.75 -26.45 -0.64
N SER A 84 -12.85 -25.78 -1.36
CA SER A 84 -12.83 -24.31 -1.42
C SER A 84 -14.17 -23.73 -1.89
N ALA A 85 -14.79 -24.32 -2.93
CA ALA A 85 -16.11 -23.91 -3.40
C ALA A 85 -17.23 -24.12 -2.36
N ARG A 86 -17.17 -25.23 -1.61
CA ARG A 86 -18.10 -25.51 -0.50
C ARG A 86 -17.89 -24.55 0.67
N MET A 87 -16.63 -24.25 1.03
CA MET A 87 -16.30 -23.26 2.06
C MET A 87 -16.89 -21.89 1.73
N LYS A 88 -16.77 -21.44 0.48
CA LYS A 88 -17.39 -20.19 0.03
C LYS A 88 -18.91 -20.20 0.24
N THR A 89 -19.58 -21.23 -0.28
CA THR A 89 -21.04 -21.37 -0.17
C THR A 89 -21.51 -21.45 1.30
N PHE A 90 -20.71 -22.09 2.16
CA PHE A 90 -20.97 -22.17 3.58
C PHE A 90 -20.83 -20.80 4.25
N LEU A 91 -19.72 -20.09 4.00
CA LEU A 91 -19.46 -18.75 4.53
C LEU A 91 -20.56 -17.77 4.16
N ASP A 92 -20.97 -17.73 2.89
CA ASP A 92 -22.04 -16.84 2.41
C ASP A 92 -23.34 -17.04 3.23
N LYS A 93 -23.69 -18.30 3.53
CA LYS A 93 -24.87 -18.64 4.36
C LYS A 93 -24.70 -18.25 5.82
N GLU A 94 -23.52 -18.45 6.39
CA GLU A 94 -23.23 -18.11 7.78
C GLU A 94 -23.30 -16.60 8.01
N GLU A 95 -22.81 -15.82 7.05
CA GLU A 95 -22.93 -14.36 7.08
C GLU A 95 -24.37 -13.90 6.97
N GLU A 96 -25.13 -14.45 6.01
CA GLU A 96 -26.56 -14.13 5.87
C GLU A 96 -27.33 -14.44 7.16
N LEU A 97 -27.07 -15.60 7.78
CA LEU A 97 -27.68 -15.98 9.05
C LEU A 97 -27.27 -15.05 10.19
N LEU A 98 -25.98 -14.68 10.28
CA LEU A 98 -25.49 -13.76 11.30
C LEU A 98 -26.09 -12.37 11.14
N GLU A 99 -26.19 -11.86 9.92
CA GLU A 99 -26.81 -10.57 9.63
C GLU A 99 -28.29 -10.57 10.03
N ASN A 100 -29.03 -11.60 9.64
CA ASN A 100 -30.46 -11.70 9.94
C ASN A 100 -30.77 -11.97 11.42
N ASN A 101 -29.78 -12.37 12.22
CA ASN A 101 -29.99 -12.78 13.62
C ASN A 101 -29.03 -12.10 14.62
N ALA A 102 -28.27 -11.08 14.21
CA ALA A 102 -27.24 -10.45 15.06
C ALA A 102 -27.79 -9.99 16.42
N VAL A 103 -29.05 -9.53 16.44
CA VAL A 103 -29.78 -9.07 17.61
C VAL A 103 -29.98 -10.14 18.69
N LYS A 104 -29.96 -11.42 18.32
CA LYS A 104 -30.18 -12.54 19.26
C LYS A 104 -28.95 -12.88 20.10
N PHE A 105 -27.82 -12.24 19.84
CA PHE A 105 -26.53 -12.52 20.46
C PHE A 105 -26.08 -11.35 21.34
N THR A 106 -25.41 -11.64 22.46
CA THR A 106 -24.73 -10.61 23.25
C THR A 106 -23.49 -10.07 22.51
N SER A 107 -22.85 -8.98 22.99
CA SER A 107 -21.64 -8.45 22.34
C SER A 107 -20.52 -9.49 22.34
N ALA A 108 -20.35 -10.20 23.46
CA ALA A 108 -19.36 -11.27 23.60
C ALA A 108 -19.65 -12.45 22.67
N ASP A 109 -20.92 -12.81 22.51
CA ASP A 109 -21.33 -13.88 21.59
C ASP A 109 -21.06 -13.49 20.13
N LEU A 110 -21.43 -12.26 19.74
CA LEU A 110 -21.16 -11.75 18.39
C LEU A 110 -19.68 -11.68 18.09
N GLU A 111 -18.86 -11.25 19.04
CA GLU A 111 -17.41 -11.23 18.89
C GLU A 111 -16.87 -12.66 18.69
N THR A 112 -17.43 -13.64 19.40
CA THR A 112 -17.07 -15.06 19.24
C THR A 112 -17.46 -15.60 17.86
N VAL A 113 -18.66 -15.32 17.37
CA VAL A 113 -19.09 -15.73 16.02
C VAL A 113 -18.24 -15.02 14.96
N ASN A 114 -18.10 -13.70 15.05
CA ASN A 114 -17.37 -12.89 14.09
C ASN A 114 -15.90 -13.31 13.98
N SER A 115 -15.20 -13.47 15.11
CA SER A 115 -13.80 -13.89 15.09
C SER A 115 -13.59 -15.23 14.39
N ARG A 116 -14.50 -16.20 14.62
CA ARG A 116 -14.44 -17.51 13.97
C ARG A 116 -14.79 -17.46 12.48
N VAL A 117 -15.81 -16.68 12.09
CA VAL A 117 -16.17 -16.47 10.68
C VAL A 117 -15.05 -15.76 9.92
N ILE A 118 -14.45 -14.73 10.51
CA ILE A 118 -13.32 -14.00 9.93
C ILE A 118 -12.13 -14.95 9.72
N LEU A 119 -11.79 -15.76 10.73
CA LEU A 119 -10.75 -16.78 10.61
C LEU A 119 -11.08 -17.80 9.52
N LEU A 120 -12.32 -18.29 9.44
CA LEU A 120 -12.72 -19.24 8.41
C LEU A 120 -12.64 -18.63 6.99
N LYS A 121 -12.98 -17.36 6.83
CA LYS A 121 -12.76 -16.62 5.59
C LYS A 121 -11.28 -16.49 5.23
N ASP A 122 -10.40 -16.29 6.22
CA ASP A 122 -8.94 -16.22 6.02
C ASP A 122 -8.39 -17.57 5.56
N ILE A 123 -8.89 -18.66 6.14
CA ILE A 123 -8.56 -20.05 5.75
C ILE A 123 -9.03 -20.33 4.32
N TYR A 124 -10.28 -20.02 4.01
CA TYR A 124 -10.83 -20.16 2.66
C TYR A 124 -10.00 -19.38 1.64
N TRP A 125 -9.69 -18.11 1.94
CA TRP A 125 -8.88 -17.26 1.08
C TRP A 125 -7.48 -17.83 0.90
N SER A 126 -6.81 -18.22 1.97
CA SER A 126 -5.47 -18.83 1.93
C SER A 126 -5.45 -20.09 1.06
N LEU A 127 -6.46 -20.96 1.20
CA LEU A 127 -6.58 -22.16 0.36
C LEU A 127 -6.81 -21.80 -1.12
N LYS A 128 -7.72 -20.87 -1.41
CA LYS A 128 -8.09 -20.51 -2.78
C LYS A 128 -7.00 -19.70 -3.47
N LYS A 129 -6.61 -18.57 -2.87
CA LYS A 129 -5.78 -17.53 -3.48
C LYS A 129 -4.29 -17.76 -3.28
N ASP A 130 -3.86 -18.15 -2.08
CA ASP A 130 -2.43 -18.32 -1.77
C ASP A 130 -1.90 -19.72 -2.15
N VAL A 131 -2.77 -20.72 -2.31
CA VAL A 131 -2.37 -22.09 -2.70
C VAL A 131 -2.87 -22.44 -4.11
N LEU A 132 -4.18 -22.56 -4.32
CA LEU A 132 -4.73 -23.13 -5.56
C LEU A 132 -4.52 -22.22 -6.79
N ASP A 133 -4.86 -20.94 -6.70
CA ASP A 133 -4.74 -19.99 -7.82
C ASP A 133 -3.27 -19.77 -8.25
N ASN A 134 -2.31 -20.05 -7.37
CA ASN A 134 -0.90 -19.95 -7.68
C ASN A 134 -0.41 -21.03 -8.65
N PHE A 135 -1.07 -22.19 -8.74
CA PHE A 135 -0.66 -23.24 -9.67
C PHE A 135 -0.81 -22.81 -11.14
N ASP A 136 -1.92 -22.14 -11.47
CA ASP A 136 -2.14 -21.62 -12.82
C ASP A 136 -1.15 -20.49 -13.14
N LYS A 137 -0.92 -19.57 -12.18
CA LYS A 137 0.08 -18.51 -12.31
C LYS A 137 1.50 -19.04 -12.54
N ILE A 138 1.87 -20.16 -11.90
CA ILE A 138 3.18 -20.80 -12.08
C ILE A 138 3.32 -21.40 -13.49
N ASN A 139 2.29 -22.09 -14.00
CA ASN A 139 2.29 -22.60 -15.38
C ASN A 139 2.40 -21.45 -16.39
N GLU A 140 1.60 -20.40 -16.20
CA GLU A 140 1.61 -19.22 -17.06
C GLU A 140 2.98 -18.55 -17.06
N LEU A 141 3.58 -18.36 -15.89
CA LEU A 141 4.90 -17.75 -15.73
C LEU A 141 6.03 -18.58 -16.34
N ALA A 142 5.89 -19.91 -16.38
CA ALA A 142 6.84 -20.78 -17.06
C ALA A 142 6.62 -20.88 -18.58
N GLY A 143 5.53 -20.29 -19.09
CA GLY A 143 5.18 -20.36 -20.51
C GLY A 143 4.92 -21.80 -20.98
N VAL A 144 4.27 -22.60 -20.15
CA VAL A 144 3.81 -23.96 -20.46
C VAL A 144 2.27 -24.00 -20.48
N ASP A 145 1.71 -24.61 -21.52
CA ASP A 145 0.25 -24.63 -21.73
C ASP A 145 -0.43 -25.89 -21.15
N GLU A 146 0.35 -26.93 -20.82
CA GLU A 146 -0.16 -28.20 -20.27
C GLU A 146 0.15 -28.36 -18.78
N VAL A 147 -0.89 -28.68 -17.99
CA VAL A 147 -0.76 -29.00 -16.56
C VAL A 147 0.13 -30.24 -16.39
N GLY A 148 1.27 -30.06 -15.71
CA GLY A 148 2.25 -31.13 -15.48
C GLY A 148 3.43 -31.16 -16.46
N ALA A 149 3.50 -30.23 -17.43
CA ALA A 149 4.65 -30.11 -18.33
C ALA A 149 5.92 -29.56 -17.65
N LEU A 150 5.77 -28.85 -16.52
CA LEU A 150 6.88 -28.42 -15.67
C LEU A 150 7.48 -29.61 -14.94
N ASN A 151 8.81 -29.72 -14.89
CA ASN A 151 9.45 -30.72 -14.04
C ASN A 151 9.56 -30.21 -12.59
N PRO A 152 9.81 -31.10 -11.60
CA PRO A 152 9.88 -30.72 -10.19
C PRO A 152 10.91 -29.62 -9.87
N SER A 153 12.06 -29.62 -10.54
CA SER A 153 13.11 -28.60 -10.32
C SER A 153 12.71 -27.22 -10.85
N ALA A 154 12.06 -27.16 -12.01
CA ALA A 154 11.58 -25.92 -12.58
C ALA A 154 10.41 -25.36 -11.74
N PHE A 155 9.50 -26.22 -11.27
CA PHE A 155 8.41 -25.81 -10.40
C PHE A 155 8.90 -25.01 -9.17
N LYS A 156 9.95 -25.48 -8.48
CA LYS A 156 10.49 -24.80 -7.29
C LYS A 156 10.93 -23.37 -7.59
N LYS A 157 11.69 -23.18 -8.66
CA LYS A 157 12.19 -21.86 -9.10
C LYS A 157 11.06 -20.93 -9.53
N TYR A 158 10.13 -21.40 -10.38
CA TYR A 158 8.99 -20.59 -10.81
C TYR A 158 8.01 -20.30 -9.68
N ARG A 159 7.85 -21.20 -8.70
CA ARG A 159 7.09 -20.93 -7.47
C ARG A 159 7.71 -19.76 -6.70
N LYS A 160 9.02 -19.78 -6.45
CA LYS A 160 9.73 -18.68 -5.74
C LYS A 160 9.57 -17.35 -6.48
N ILE A 161 9.74 -17.34 -7.81
CA ILE A 161 9.54 -16.14 -8.63
C ILE A 161 8.07 -15.67 -8.54
N ASN A 162 7.10 -16.58 -8.65
CA ASN A 162 5.69 -16.21 -8.57
C ASN A 162 5.32 -15.62 -7.20
N LEU A 163 5.83 -16.17 -6.10
CA LEU A 163 5.63 -15.62 -4.75
C LEU A 163 6.25 -14.23 -4.61
N LEU A 164 7.45 -14.00 -5.15
CA LEU A 164 8.06 -12.67 -5.18
C LEU A 164 7.23 -11.68 -6.01
N LEU A 165 6.71 -12.09 -7.15
CA LEU A 165 5.88 -11.24 -8.01
C LEU A 165 4.51 -10.94 -7.37
N ASN A 166 3.92 -11.90 -6.67
CA ASN A 166 2.72 -11.66 -5.87
C ASN A 166 2.99 -10.70 -4.70
N ALA A 167 4.14 -10.87 -4.01
CA ALA A 167 4.56 -9.95 -2.96
C ALA A 167 4.81 -8.54 -3.50
N LEU A 168 5.51 -8.43 -4.62
CA LEU A 168 5.75 -7.18 -5.31
C LEU A 168 4.44 -6.49 -5.69
N ASP A 169 3.42 -7.22 -6.18
CA ASP A 169 2.11 -6.66 -6.55
C ASP A 169 1.36 -6.04 -5.36
N ARG A 170 1.52 -6.60 -4.16
CA ARG A 170 0.94 -6.05 -2.92
C ARG A 170 1.76 -4.92 -2.31
N LEU A 171 3.06 -4.94 -2.56
CA LEU A 171 4.05 -3.97 -2.10
C LEU A 171 4.30 -2.87 -3.12
N GLU A 172 3.63 -2.91 -4.28
CA GLU A 172 3.88 -1.96 -5.36
C GLU A 172 3.37 -0.59 -4.92
N VAL A 173 4.26 0.21 -4.35
CA VAL A 173 4.03 1.62 -4.07
C VAL A 173 4.33 2.38 -5.35
N ARG A 174 3.34 3.11 -5.87
CA ARG A 174 3.48 3.81 -7.16
C ARG A 174 3.14 5.30 -7.08
N GLY A 175 4.18 6.09 -7.30
CA GLY A 175 4.40 6.93 -8.47
C GLY A 175 5.86 6.71 -8.95
N ARG A 176 6.28 7.24 -10.12
CA ARG A 176 7.71 7.39 -10.52
C ARG A 176 8.71 6.32 -10.02
N ASP A 177 8.59 5.09 -10.48
CA ASP A 177 9.30 3.96 -9.88
C ASP A 177 9.78 2.91 -10.88
N SER A 178 10.65 2.04 -10.37
CA SER A 178 11.23 0.92 -11.10
C SER A 178 11.20 -0.31 -10.22
N ALA A 179 11.03 -1.49 -10.80
CA ALA A 179 11.15 -2.75 -10.07
C ALA A 179 12.14 -3.68 -10.72
N GLY A 180 12.88 -4.41 -9.89
CA GLY A 180 13.76 -5.46 -10.35
C GLY A 180 13.68 -6.70 -9.49
N LEU A 181 13.89 -7.83 -10.15
CA LEU A 181 13.87 -9.17 -9.58
C LEU A 181 15.17 -9.87 -9.97
N GLN A 182 15.80 -10.50 -8.99
CA GLN A 182 16.92 -11.40 -9.24
C GLN A 182 16.62 -12.77 -8.66
N ILE A 183 16.89 -13.81 -9.45
CA ILE A 183 16.94 -15.20 -8.99
C ILE A 183 18.33 -15.75 -9.23
N SER A 184 18.87 -16.39 -8.22
CA SER A 184 20.21 -16.98 -8.18
C SER A 184 20.11 -18.44 -7.74
N PHE A 185 20.89 -19.32 -8.35
CA PHE A 185 20.97 -20.72 -7.94
C PHE A 185 22.34 -21.33 -8.25
N SER A 186 22.73 -22.31 -7.43
CA SER A 186 24.02 -23.00 -7.58
C SER A 186 23.83 -24.37 -8.21
N LEU A 187 24.50 -24.59 -9.33
CA LEU A 187 24.53 -25.87 -10.04
C LEU A 187 25.41 -26.88 -9.29
N LYS A 188 25.02 -28.15 -9.32
CA LYS A 188 25.73 -29.23 -8.63
C LYS A 188 27.15 -29.46 -9.15
N ASN A 189 27.33 -29.41 -10.46
CA ASN A 189 28.61 -29.65 -11.12
C ASN A 189 28.66 -29.07 -12.55
N ASP A 190 29.84 -29.14 -13.15
CA ASP A 190 30.14 -28.70 -14.53
C ASP A 190 29.34 -29.46 -15.61
N ASP A 191 29.03 -30.73 -15.38
CA ASP A 191 28.28 -31.54 -16.35
C ASP A 191 26.85 -31.01 -16.56
N VAL A 192 26.23 -30.47 -15.50
CA VAL A 192 24.92 -29.81 -15.62
C VAL A 192 25.03 -28.56 -16.49
N LEU A 193 26.06 -27.72 -16.27
CA LEU A 193 26.26 -26.53 -17.08
C LEU A 193 26.50 -26.88 -18.55
N LYS A 194 27.37 -27.86 -18.84
CA LYS A 194 27.62 -28.36 -20.20
C LYS A 194 26.35 -28.84 -20.90
N LYS A 195 25.49 -29.58 -20.20
CA LYS A 195 24.18 -30.02 -20.73
C LYS A 195 23.27 -28.85 -21.05
N ILE A 196 23.21 -27.85 -20.17
CA ILE A 196 22.43 -26.63 -20.42
C ILE A 196 22.96 -25.90 -21.65
N ILE A 197 24.28 -25.70 -21.77
CA ILE A 197 24.88 -25.05 -22.94
C ILE A 197 24.60 -25.83 -24.24
N SER A 198 24.65 -27.17 -24.21
CA SER A 198 24.26 -27.99 -25.38
C SER A 198 22.80 -27.74 -25.76
N ALA A 199 21.88 -27.78 -24.79
CA ALA A 199 20.47 -27.50 -25.02
C ALA A 199 20.25 -26.09 -25.57
N LEU A 200 20.98 -25.07 -25.08
CA LEU A 200 20.89 -23.72 -25.62
C LEU A 200 21.32 -23.64 -27.10
N ARG A 201 22.35 -24.39 -27.50
CA ARG A 201 22.78 -24.47 -28.91
C ARG A 201 21.73 -25.17 -29.77
N GLU A 202 21.22 -26.31 -29.31
CA GLU A 202 20.18 -27.08 -30.01
C GLU A 202 18.88 -26.28 -30.22
N ASN A 203 18.56 -25.37 -29.29
CA ASN A 203 17.36 -24.53 -29.34
C ASN A 203 17.60 -23.15 -29.97
N ASN A 204 18.77 -22.87 -30.57
CA ASN A 204 19.13 -21.57 -31.15
C ASN A 204 19.06 -20.39 -30.15
N LEU A 205 19.40 -20.63 -28.89
CA LEU A 205 19.40 -19.63 -27.80
C LEU A 205 20.81 -19.20 -27.36
N TYR A 206 21.86 -19.79 -27.95
CA TYR A 206 23.24 -19.60 -27.48
C TYR A 206 23.76 -18.17 -27.71
N ASP A 207 23.43 -17.54 -28.85
CA ASP A 207 23.87 -16.16 -29.13
C ASP A 207 23.21 -15.14 -28.20
N ASP A 208 21.91 -15.32 -27.91
CA ASP A 208 21.20 -14.52 -26.90
C ASP A 208 21.84 -14.70 -25.51
N TYR A 209 22.12 -15.94 -25.12
CA TYR A 209 22.84 -16.26 -23.87
C TYR A 209 24.21 -15.55 -23.79
N LEU A 210 25.00 -15.57 -24.86
CA LEU A 210 26.29 -14.87 -24.90
C LEU A 210 26.15 -13.35 -24.80
N SER A 211 25.10 -12.79 -25.41
CA SER A 211 24.82 -11.35 -25.32
C SER A 211 24.46 -10.93 -23.89
N ARG A 212 23.71 -11.77 -23.18
CA ARG A 212 23.19 -11.53 -21.84
C ARG A 212 24.19 -11.86 -20.73
N THR A 213 25.25 -12.62 -21.03
CA THR A 213 26.35 -12.95 -20.10
C THR A 213 27.56 -12.02 -20.17
N ARG A 214 27.47 -10.93 -20.95
CA ARG A 214 28.52 -9.91 -21.02
C ARG A 214 28.78 -9.29 -19.64
N HIS A 215 30.06 -9.07 -19.34
CA HIS A 215 30.47 -8.43 -18.10
C HIS A 215 29.96 -6.98 -18.07
N GLY A 216 29.34 -6.58 -16.96
CA GLY A 216 28.75 -5.26 -16.85
C GLY A 216 27.87 -5.09 -15.60
N ASP A 217 27.24 -3.92 -15.54
CA ASP A 217 26.18 -3.64 -14.59
C ASP A 217 24.94 -4.48 -14.87
N LEU A 218 24.12 -4.66 -13.83
CA LEU A 218 22.87 -5.44 -13.96
C LEU A 218 21.86 -4.62 -14.76
N LEU A 219 21.50 -5.13 -15.93
CA LEU A 219 20.47 -4.60 -16.80
C LEU A 219 19.30 -5.60 -16.90
N HIS A 220 18.22 -5.19 -17.54
CA HIS A 220 17.13 -6.09 -17.87
C HIS A 220 17.65 -7.27 -18.71
N GLY A 221 17.41 -8.49 -18.23
CA GLY A 221 17.83 -9.71 -18.90
C GLY A 221 19.27 -10.14 -18.58
N SER A 222 20.05 -9.41 -17.78
CA SER A 222 21.43 -9.83 -17.46
C SER A 222 21.48 -11.23 -16.85
N ILE A 223 22.42 -12.05 -17.33
CA ILE A 223 22.72 -13.38 -16.82
C ILE A 223 24.15 -13.35 -16.29
N TYR A 224 24.37 -13.75 -15.05
CA TYR A 224 25.71 -13.99 -14.53
C TYR A 224 25.94 -15.49 -14.35
N VAL A 225 27.14 -15.95 -14.70
CA VAL A 225 27.63 -17.29 -14.39
C VAL A 225 29.02 -17.13 -13.78
N SER A 226 29.20 -17.61 -12.54
CA SER A 226 30.48 -17.53 -11.86
C SER A 226 31.56 -18.36 -12.58
N SER A 227 32.81 -17.93 -12.50
CA SER A 227 33.95 -18.77 -12.88
C SER A 227 34.14 -19.92 -11.87
N GLU A 228 34.93 -20.94 -12.24
CA GLU A 228 35.21 -22.10 -11.37
C GLU A 228 35.58 -21.66 -9.95
N ASN A 229 34.86 -22.17 -8.95
CA ASN A 229 35.12 -21.89 -7.54
C ASN A 229 36.33 -22.73 -7.07
N PRO A 230 37.47 -22.13 -6.69
CA PRO A 230 38.71 -22.86 -6.44
C PRO A 230 38.87 -23.39 -5.01
N ASN A 231 38.02 -22.99 -4.06
CA ASN A 231 38.26 -23.22 -2.62
C ASN A 231 37.54 -24.41 -1.97
N LYS A 232 36.87 -25.26 -2.73
CA LYS A 232 36.41 -26.59 -2.27
C LYS A 232 36.53 -27.52 -3.46
N GLY A 233 37.06 -28.73 -3.30
CA GLY A 233 37.37 -29.68 -4.40
C GLY A 233 36.20 -30.14 -5.30
N GLU A 234 35.05 -29.45 -5.27
CA GLU A 234 33.87 -29.65 -6.10
C GLU A 234 33.61 -28.39 -6.94
N LYS A 235 33.63 -28.52 -8.27
CA LYS A 235 33.32 -27.43 -9.21
C LYS A 235 31.84 -27.01 -9.11
N LYS A 236 31.54 -25.93 -8.38
CA LYS A 236 30.20 -25.36 -8.26
C LYS A 236 30.08 -24.07 -9.07
N PHE A 237 28.97 -23.90 -9.77
CA PHE A 237 28.70 -22.72 -10.60
C PHE A 237 27.47 -22.00 -10.08
N ASN A 238 27.61 -20.72 -9.77
CA ASN A 238 26.51 -19.85 -9.39
C ASN A 238 25.98 -19.16 -10.64
N VAL A 239 24.67 -19.22 -10.83
CA VAL A 239 24.00 -18.56 -11.96
C VAL A 239 22.96 -17.60 -11.40
N SER A 240 22.92 -16.37 -11.92
CA SER A 240 21.86 -15.42 -11.60
C SER A 240 21.22 -14.83 -12.84
N PHE A 241 19.92 -14.61 -12.78
CA PHE A 241 19.10 -13.94 -13.79
C PHE A 241 18.52 -12.68 -13.18
N THR A 242 18.69 -11.53 -13.84
CA THR A 242 18.15 -10.25 -13.40
C THR A 242 17.15 -9.70 -14.40
N TYR A 243 15.97 -9.33 -13.90
CA TYR A 243 14.91 -8.69 -14.68
C TYR A 243 14.64 -7.33 -14.06
N LYS A 244 14.52 -6.30 -14.90
CA LYS A 244 14.25 -4.92 -14.47
C LYS A 244 13.17 -4.32 -15.34
N THR A 245 12.35 -3.46 -14.76
CA THR A 245 11.40 -2.61 -15.49
C THR A 245 11.34 -1.27 -14.79
N PHE A 246 11.07 -0.22 -15.55
CA PHE A 246 10.91 1.12 -15.00
C PHE A 246 9.87 1.88 -15.81
N SER A 247 9.18 2.79 -15.13
CA SER A 247 8.29 3.72 -15.80
C SER A 247 8.41 5.08 -15.13
N ILE A 248 8.70 6.12 -15.92
CA ILE A 248 8.68 7.50 -15.42
C ILE A 248 7.29 7.83 -14.86
N VAL A 249 6.24 7.25 -15.45
CA VAL A 249 4.88 7.28 -14.92
C VAL A 249 4.38 5.86 -14.73
N GLY A 250 4.41 5.38 -13.48
CA GLY A 250 3.96 4.04 -13.12
C GLY A 250 2.43 3.92 -13.11
N GLU A 251 1.93 2.77 -13.56
CA GLU A 251 0.55 2.33 -13.37
C GLU A 251 0.57 1.10 -12.46
N LEU A 252 -0.43 0.97 -11.60
CA LEU A 252 -0.39 -0.07 -10.58
C LEU A 252 -0.68 -1.46 -11.14
N GLY A 253 0.21 -2.42 -10.87
CA GLY A 253 0.27 -3.74 -11.48
C GLY A 253 1.15 -3.79 -12.73
N LYS A 254 1.62 -2.65 -13.25
CA LYS A 254 2.40 -2.61 -14.51
C LYS A 254 3.77 -3.26 -14.36
N ASN A 255 4.51 -2.99 -13.27
CA ASN A 255 5.85 -3.56 -13.11
C ASN A 255 5.74 -5.09 -13.04
N VAL A 256 4.79 -5.58 -12.24
CA VAL A 256 4.55 -7.01 -12.09
C VAL A 256 4.13 -7.63 -13.43
N CYS A 257 3.25 -6.98 -14.19
CA CYS A 257 2.85 -7.44 -15.52
C CYS A 257 4.06 -7.52 -16.48
N ASP A 258 4.88 -6.47 -16.54
CA ASP A 258 6.07 -6.41 -17.40
C ASP A 258 7.10 -7.48 -17.01
N LEU A 259 7.37 -7.64 -15.71
CA LEU A 259 8.28 -8.67 -15.19
C LEU A 259 7.75 -10.09 -15.47
N ARG A 260 6.44 -10.35 -15.25
CA ARG A 260 5.80 -11.63 -15.61
C ARG A 260 5.95 -11.93 -17.09
N LYS A 261 5.69 -10.95 -17.96
CA LYS A 261 5.82 -11.09 -19.41
C LYS A 261 7.26 -11.42 -19.81
N ALA A 262 8.24 -10.70 -19.28
CA ALA A 262 9.66 -10.94 -19.57
C ALA A 262 10.09 -12.35 -19.15
N ILE A 263 9.76 -12.76 -17.93
CA ILE A 263 10.11 -14.08 -17.37
C ILE A 263 9.40 -15.22 -18.14
N ARG A 264 8.13 -15.04 -18.49
CA ARG A 264 7.37 -15.99 -19.32
C ARG A 264 8.01 -16.21 -20.69
N SER A 265 8.56 -15.15 -21.28
CA SER A 265 9.23 -15.22 -22.57
C SER A 265 10.67 -15.76 -22.52
N ASP A 266 11.26 -15.89 -21.32
CA ASP A 266 12.68 -16.27 -21.18
C ASP A 266 12.89 -17.78 -21.28
N ARG A 267 13.19 -18.23 -22.50
CA ARG A 267 13.50 -19.65 -22.77
C ARG A 267 14.87 -20.07 -22.25
N ILE A 268 15.80 -19.14 -22.00
CA ILE A 268 17.11 -19.46 -21.42
C ILE A 268 16.93 -19.82 -19.95
N LEU A 269 16.21 -18.98 -19.18
CA LEU A 269 15.87 -19.29 -17.79
C LEU A 269 15.23 -20.67 -17.67
N TYR A 270 14.29 -20.99 -18.57
CA TYR A 270 13.62 -22.30 -18.56
C TYR A 270 14.60 -23.48 -18.71
N GLN A 271 15.64 -23.37 -19.55
CA GLN A 271 16.65 -24.43 -19.67
C GLN A 271 17.45 -24.61 -18.39
N PHE A 272 17.84 -23.53 -17.71
CA PHE A 272 18.50 -23.64 -16.40
C PHE A 272 17.56 -24.18 -15.31
N ALA A 273 16.30 -23.75 -15.33
CA ALA A 273 15.33 -24.06 -14.28
C ALA A 273 15.02 -25.56 -14.16
N LYS A 274 15.13 -26.31 -15.27
CA LYS A 274 14.88 -27.76 -15.34
C LYS A 274 15.83 -28.60 -14.50
N HIS A 275 16.95 -28.05 -14.05
CA HIS A 275 17.97 -28.82 -13.35
C HIS A 275 17.92 -28.64 -11.84
N GLU A 276 18.27 -29.70 -11.12
CA GLU A 276 18.45 -29.64 -9.67
C GLU A 276 19.63 -28.75 -9.30
N THR A 277 19.43 -27.98 -8.23
CA THR A 277 20.39 -27.00 -7.71
C THR A 277 20.67 -27.30 -6.24
N ILE A 278 21.85 -26.90 -5.77
CA ILE A 278 22.23 -27.01 -4.36
C ILE A 278 21.41 -26.03 -3.52
N CYS A 279 21.23 -24.84 -4.07
CA CYS A 279 20.52 -23.76 -3.41
C CYS A 279 19.86 -22.81 -4.40
N GLU A 280 18.89 -22.06 -3.89
CA GLU A 280 18.06 -21.14 -4.66
C GLU A 280 17.74 -19.92 -3.79
N THR A 281 18.08 -18.73 -4.28
CA THR A 281 17.86 -17.47 -3.59
C THR A 281 17.30 -16.48 -4.57
N ALA A 282 16.25 -15.78 -4.17
CA ALA A 282 15.64 -14.77 -5.01
C ALA A 282 15.17 -13.62 -4.13
N PHE A 283 15.24 -12.42 -4.68
CA PHE A 283 14.71 -11.23 -4.06
C PHE A 283 14.23 -10.27 -5.14
N THR A 284 13.35 -9.36 -4.74
CA THR A 284 12.79 -8.34 -5.60
C THR A 284 12.81 -7.02 -4.86
N HIS A 285 12.80 -5.92 -5.60
CA HIS A 285 12.76 -4.57 -5.06
C HIS A 285 11.88 -3.69 -5.94
N THR A 286 11.09 -2.83 -5.31
CA THR A 286 10.44 -1.70 -5.97
C THR A 286 11.09 -0.43 -5.43
N ARG A 287 11.48 0.47 -6.33
CA ARG A 287 12.26 1.67 -6.02
C ARG A 287 11.45 2.91 -6.32
N TRP A 288 11.06 3.62 -5.27
CA TRP A 288 10.74 5.05 -5.37
C TRP A 288 12.06 5.82 -5.38
N ALA A 289 12.38 6.47 -6.49
CA ALA A 289 13.63 7.22 -6.63
C ALA A 289 13.67 8.48 -5.73
N SER A 290 14.43 8.43 -4.63
CA SER A 290 14.83 9.57 -3.80
C SER A 290 16.13 10.22 -4.32
N VAL A 291 17.13 9.39 -4.62
CA VAL A 291 18.45 9.79 -5.17
C VAL A 291 18.70 9.09 -6.51
N GLY A 292 18.86 9.84 -7.59
CA GLY A 292 19.18 9.33 -8.93
C GLY A 292 17.97 9.09 -9.83
N SER A 293 18.19 9.16 -11.14
CA SER A 293 17.11 9.16 -12.16
C SER A 293 16.32 7.85 -12.23
N ILE A 294 15.07 7.90 -12.70
CA ILE A 294 14.22 6.72 -12.92
C ILE A 294 14.60 6.10 -14.25
N THR A 295 15.48 5.11 -14.21
CA THR A 295 16.11 4.48 -15.36
C THR A 295 16.41 3.02 -15.02
N GLN A 296 16.70 2.20 -16.04
CA GLN A 296 16.97 0.78 -15.84
C GLN A 296 18.25 0.53 -15.02
N GLU A 297 19.25 1.37 -15.22
CA GLU A 297 20.57 1.31 -14.59
C GLU A 297 20.48 1.56 -13.09
N ASN A 298 19.60 2.48 -12.69
CA ASN A 298 19.37 2.87 -11.30
C ASN A 298 18.31 2.00 -10.60
N CYS A 299 17.59 1.15 -11.33
CA CYS A 299 16.67 0.16 -10.75
C CYS A 299 17.47 -0.90 -9.97
N HIS A 300 17.03 -1.25 -8.77
CA HIS A 300 17.69 -2.28 -7.98
C HIS A 300 17.28 -3.70 -8.45
N PRO A 301 18.11 -4.74 -8.28
CA PRO A 301 19.44 -4.71 -7.66
C PRO A 301 20.52 -4.02 -8.50
N VAL A 302 21.52 -3.48 -7.80
CA VAL A 302 22.77 -3.00 -8.41
C VAL A 302 23.95 -3.87 -7.94
N ASN A 303 25.01 -3.96 -8.74
CA ASN A 303 26.18 -4.79 -8.44
C ASN A 303 27.46 -3.97 -8.19
N ASN A 304 28.59 -4.63 -7.91
CA ASN A 304 29.92 -4.02 -7.75
C ASN A 304 30.68 -3.75 -9.07
N ASN A 305 30.02 -3.78 -10.25
CA ASN A 305 30.68 -3.48 -11.52
C ASN A 305 31.04 -1.98 -11.67
N ARG A 306 32.05 -1.64 -12.47
CA ARG A 306 32.48 -0.25 -12.71
C ARG A 306 33.31 -0.14 -13.99
N LEU A 307 33.57 1.08 -14.48
CA LEU A 307 34.20 1.34 -15.78
C LEU A 307 35.62 0.71 -15.86
N ASN A 308 36.44 0.97 -14.84
CA ASN A 308 37.84 0.53 -14.80
C ASN A 308 38.05 -0.51 -13.69
N ARG A 309 37.26 -1.60 -13.68
CA ARG A 309 37.43 -2.65 -12.68
C ARG A 309 38.81 -3.29 -12.83
N ILE A 310 39.71 -3.02 -11.87
CA ILE A 310 40.98 -3.71 -11.77
C ILE A 310 40.69 -5.10 -11.20
N GLN A 311 41.03 -6.16 -11.94
CA GLN A 311 40.86 -7.52 -11.44
C GLN A 311 41.90 -7.76 -10.32
N GLN A 312 41.41 -7.86 -9.08
CA GLN A 312 42.22 -8.07 -7.88
C GLN A 312 41.80 -9.37 -7.20
N ASP A 313 42.76 -10.07 -6.60
CA ASP A 313 42.50 -11.29 -5.84
C ASP A 313 41.98 -10.93 -4.44
N PHE A 314 40.94 -11.62 -3.98
CA PHE A 314 40.40 -11.43 -2.62
C PHE A 314 41.18 -12.33 -1.65
N PRO A 315 41.96 -11.80 -0.69
CA PRO A 315 42.88 -12.62 0.11
C PRO A 315 42.19 -13.76 0.89
N TYR A 316 40.96 -13.52 1.35
CA TYR A 316 40.13 -14.51 2.04
C TYR A 316 39.49 -15.51 1.06
N TYR A 317 39.09 -15.06 -0.13
CA TYR A 317 38.44 -15.86 -1.18
C TYR A 317 39.35 -16.00 -2.40
N ARG A 318 40.56 -16.52 -2.20
CA ARG A 318 41.60 -16.63 -3.25
C ARG A 318 41.04 -17.19 -4.55
N GLN A 319 41.43 -16.58 -5.66
CA GLN A 319 41.05 -16.94 -7.04
C GLN A 319 39.53 -16.89 -7.32
N ALA A 320 38.71 -16.36 -6.40
CA ALA A 320 37.30 -16.12 -6.65
C ALA A 320 37.08 -14.77 -7.32
N LYS A 321 36.04 -14.68 -8.14
CA LYS A 321 35.40 -13.40 -8.47
C LYS A 321 34.27 -13.18 -7.47
N ALA A 322 34.04 -11.92 -7.11
CA ALA A 322 32.91 -11.53 -6.27
C ALA A 322 31.91 -10.77 -7.12
N GLN A 323 30.69 -11.29 -7.20
CA GLN A 323 29.51 -10.55 -7.62
C GLN A 323 28.66 -10.27 -6.38
N ILE A 324 28.57 -9.00 -6.00
CA ILE A 324 27.80 -8.54 -4.84
C ILE A 324 26.61 -7.76 -5.38
N ASN A 325 25.40 -8.26 -5.14
CA ASN A 325 24.16 -7.67 -5.61
C ASN A 325 23.35 -7.15 -4.42
N VAL A 326 22.93 -5.89 -4.46
CA VAL A 326 22.27 -5.23 -3.33
C VAL A 326 20.96 -4.54 -3.74
N VAL A 327 20.07 -4.40 -2.77
CA VAL A 327 18.90 -3.52 -2.80
C VAL A 327 18.91 -2.65 -1.53
N LEU A 328 18.37 -1.45 -1.64
CA LEU A 328 18.29 -0.46 -0.56
C LEU A 328 16.89 0.13 -0.48
N ASN A 329 16.37 0.23 0.75
CA ASN A 329 15.33 1.17 1.15
C ASN A 329 15.93 2.23 2.07
N GLY A 330 15.53 3.49 1.88
CA GLY A 330 16.16 4.64 2.54
C GLY A 330 17.29 5.22 1.69
N ASP A 331 18.09 6.08 2.32
CA ASP A 331 19.13 6.86 1.66
C ASP A 331 20.47 6.68 2.39
N ILE A 332 21.56 6.69 1.62
CA ILE A 332 22.93 6.79 2.14
C ILE A 332 23.37 8.25 2.05
N ASP A 333 23.20 9.01 3.14
CA ASP A 333 23.36 10.48 3.15
C ASP A 333 24.77 10.92 2.72
N ASN A 334 25.79 10.13 3.04
CA ASN A 334 27.19 10.42 2.74
C ASN A 334 27.70 9.77 1.42
N TYR A 335 26.82 9.28 0.54
CA TYR A 335 27.22 8.58 -0.69
C TYR A 335 28.13 9.40 -1.61
N ALA A 336 27.94 10.72 -1.69
CA ALA A 336 28.72 11.60 -2.55
C ALA A 336 30.19 11.67 -2.11
N VAL A 337 30.44 11.66 -0.80
CA VAL A 337 31.79 11.66 -0.22
C VAL A 337 32.48 10.32 -0.51
N LEU A 338 31.79 9.22 -0.25
CA LEU A 338 32.29 7.87 -0.50
C LEU A 338 32.58 7.64 -2.00
N ARG A 339 31.71 8.13 -2.89
CA ARG A 339 31.90 8.09 -4.34
C ARG A 339 33.15 8.87 -4.76
N ALA A 340 33.32 10.08 -4.26
CA ALA A 340 34.50 10.90 -4.58
C ALA A 340 35.81 10.24 -4.12
N GLU A 341 35.81 9.55 -2.97
CA GLU A 341 36.97 8.81 -2.47
C GLU A 341 37.33 7.61 -3.38
N LEU A 342 36.33 6.85 -3.84
CA LEU A 342 36.52 5.75 -4.79
C LEU A 342 37.04 6.25 -6.14
N GLU A 343 36.41 7.28 -6.70
CA GLU A 343 36.77 7.82 -8.02
C GLU A 343 38.18 8.44 -8.02
N LYS A 344 38.63 9.01 -6.89
CA LYS A 344 40.01 9.48 -6.70
C LYS A 344 41.04 8.37 -6.86
N ASN A 345 40.68 7.12 -6.55
CA ASN A 345 41.54 5.95 -6.70
C ASN A 345 41.46 5.32 -8.11
N GLY A 346 40.80 5.99 -9.07
CA GLY A 346 40.65 5.54 -10.45
C GLY A 346 39.47 4.58 -10.69
N GLU A 347 38.67 4.32 -9.66
CA GLU A 347 37.52 3.40 -9.69
C GLU A 347 36.24 4.14 -10.10
N LEU A 348 36.12 4.42 -11.41
CA LEU A 348 35.04 5.25 -11.95
C LEU A 348 33.70 4.50 -12.08
N ILE A 349 32.64 5.08 -11.53
CA ILE A 349 31.26 4.62 -11.71
C ILE A 349 30.73 5.15 -13.06
N TYR A 350 29.98 4.32 -13.78
CA TYR A 350 29.31 4.72 -15.02
C TYR A 350 28.41 5.97 -14.81
N PRO A 351 28.51 7.01 -15.66
CA PRO A 351 27.74 8.26 -15.48
C PRO A 351 26.22 8.07 -15.43
N GLU A 352 25.69 7.08 -16.14
CA GLU A 352 24.28 6.71 -16.13
C GLU A 352 23.78 6.17 -14.78
N ILE A 353 24.70 5.70 -13.91
CA ILE A 353 24.40 5.25 -12.56
C ILE A 353 24.53 6.43 -11.58
N THR A 354 23.38 6.91 -11.13
CA THR A 354 23.21 8.07 -10.27
C THR A 354 22.59 7.73 -8.91
N THR A 355 22.19 6.47 -8.70
CA THR A 355 21.69 5.96 -7.41
C THR A 355 22.82 5.87 -6.38
N ASP A 356 22.53 6.28 -5.15
CA ASP A 356 23.39 6.15 -3.98
C ASP A 356 23.70 4.68 -3.65
N THR A 357 22.75 3.78 -3.91
CA THR A 357 22.82 2.34 -3.64
C THR A 357 24.04 1.68 -4.27
N LYS A 358 24.56 2.25 -5.37
CA LYS A 358 25.78 1.77 -6.05
C LYS A 358 27.01 1.75 -5.14
N ILE A 359 27.02 2.60 -4.11
CA ILE A 359 28.15 2.69 -3.18
C ILE A 359 28.29 1.45 -2.30
N ILE A 360 27.16 0.81 -1.95
CA ILE A 360 27.10 -0.31 -1.00
C ILE A 360 27.96 -1.50 -1.47
N PRO A 361 27.76 -2.07 -2.67
CA PRO A 361 28.52 -3.24 -3.10
C PRO A 361 30.00 -2.91 -3.33
N LEU A 362 30.35 -1.65 -3.65
CA LEU A 362 31.73 -1.19 -3.80
C LEU A 362 32.44 -1.07 -2.45
N GLN A 363 31.75 -0.56 -1.42
CA GLN A 363 32.30 -0.47 -0.07
C GLN A 363 32.51 -1.86 0.55
N ILE A 364 31.61 -2.81 0.28
CA ILE A 364 31.79 -4.22 0.69
C ILE A 364 33.02 -4.82 -0.02
N GLU A 365 33.16 -4.58 -1.33
CA GLU A 365 34.31 -5.05 -2.10
C GLU A 365 35.65 -4.51 -1.55
N LYS A 366 35.69 -3.24 -1.11
CA LYS A 366 36.86 -2.64 -0.44
C LYS A 366 37.32 -3.46 0.77
N TYR A 367 36.41 -3.89 1.63
CA TYR A 367 36.77 -4.71 2.80
C TYR A 367 37.13 -6.15 2.45
N LEU A 368 36.53 -6.73 1.40
CA LEU A 368 36.99 -8.04 0.89
C LEU A 368 38.44 -7.99 0.40
N LEU A 369 38.85 -6.90 -0.25
CA LEU A 369 40.24 -6.67 -0.67
C LEU A 369 41.18 -6.49 0.52
N ALA A 370 40.66 -5.97 1.64
CA ALA A 370 41.38 -5.88 2.92
C ALA A 370 41.42 -7.20 3.73
N ALA A 371 41.16 -8.34 3.07
CA ALA A 371 41.27 -9.70 3.63
C ALA A 371 40.21 -10.09 4.69
N TYR A 372 39.09 -9.37 4.76
CA TYR A 372 37.97 -9.75 5.60
C TYR A 372 37.09 -10.83 4.95
N SER A 373 36.42 -11.65 5.75
CA SER A 373 35.34 -12.54 5.29
C SER A 373 34.14 -11.71 4.83
N LEU A 374 33.22 -12.30 4.07
CA LEU A 374 32.07 -11.59 3.52
C LEU A 374 31.15 -11.02 4.62
N ASP A 375 30.93 -11.76 5.71
CA ASP A 375 30.11 -11.29 6.82
C ASP A 375 30.73 -10.09 7.54
N GLU A 376 32.05 -10.11 7.72
CA GLU A 376 32.78 -9.00 8.33
C GLU A 376 32.93 -7.81 7.38
N ALA A 377 33.17 -8.05 6.10
CA ALA A 377 33.21 -7.00 5.08
C ALA A 377 31.86 -6.28 4.94
N PHE A 378 30.75 -7.02 5.02
CA PHE A 378 29.41 -6.44 5.06
C PHE A 378 29.21 -5.59 6.32
N ARG A 379 29.58 -6.11 7.50
CA ARG A 379 29.48 -5.38 8.78
C ARG A 379 30.28 -4.08 8.77
N LEU A 380 31.53 -4.10 8.29
CA LEU A 380 32.37 -2.92 8.21
C LEU A 380 31.81 -1.91 7.20
N ALA A 381 31.33 -2.36 6.04
CA ALA A 381 30.73 -1.48 5.04
C ALA A 381 29.50 -0.72 5.57
N VAL A 382 28.59 -1.39 6.27
CA VAL A 382 27.38 -0.71 6.81
C VAL A 382 27.69 0.29 7.93
N ASN A 383 28.85 0.19 8.59
CA ASN A 383 29.32 1.20 9.55
C ASN A 383 29.76 2.50 8.86
N ASP A 384 30.15 2.46 7.59
CA ASP A 384 30.58 3.64 6.83
C ASP A 384 29.39 4.50 6.37
N PHE A 385 28.15 4.01 6.49
CA PHE A 385 26.96 4.68 5.96
C PHE A 385 26.26 5.56 7.00
N GLU A 386 26.00 6.80 6.60
CA GLU A 386 25.14 7.75 7.31
C GLU A 386 23.71 7.71 6.77
N GLY A 387 22.74 8.12 7.60
CA GLY A 387 21.31 8.06 7.26
C GLY A 387 20.58 6.83 7.81
N SER A 388 19.31 6.71 7.43
CA SER A 388 18.45 5.57 7.77
C SER A 388 18.28 4.67 6.55
N HIS A 389 18.63 3.39 6.71
CA HIS A 389 18.66 2.44 5.61
C HIS A 389 18.25 1.03 6.04
N ALA A 390 17.67 0.31 5.08
CA ALA A 390 17.41 -1.12 5.10
C ALA A 390 18.04 -1.75 3.85
N ILE A 391 19.06 -2.58 4.03
CA ILE A 391 19.87 -3.16 2.96
C ILE A 391 19.64 -4.67 2.93
N ALA A 392 19.45 -5.23 1.73
CA ALA A 392 19.56 -6.67 1.51
C ALA A 392 20.61 -6.97 0.42
N MET A 393 21.47 -7.95 0.70
CA MET A 393 22.61 -8.30 -0.14
C MET A 393 22.71 -9.82 -0.36
N ALA A 394 23.03 -10.19 -1.59
CA ALA A 394 23.40 -11.55 -1.99
C ALA A 394 24.76 -11.54 -2.70
N SER A 395 25.53 -12.61 -2.55
CA SER A 395 26.84 -12.77 -3.20
C SER A 395 27.08 -14.21 -3.65
N ASP A 396 27.82 -14.37 -4.75
CA ASP A 396 28.25 -15.68 -5.25
C ASP A 396 29.39 -16.31 -4.42
N LEU A 397 30.02 -15.54 -3.53
CA LEU A 397 31.03 -16.04 -2.57
C LEU A 397 30.42 -16.96 -1.51
N GLU A 398 29.21 -16.65 -1.04
CA GLU A 398 28.48 -17.44 -0.05
C GLU A 398 27.06 -17.76 -0.53
N PRO A 399 26.91 -18.66 -1.52
CA PRO A 399 25.65 -18.85 -2.21
C PRO A 399 24.53 -19.36 -1.30
N GLY A 400 23.41 -18.65 -1.42
CA GLY A 400 22.17 -18.74 -0.66
C GLY A 400 22.27 -18.52 0.85
N LYS A 401 23.18 -17.62 1.21
CA LYS A 401 22.95 -16.70 2.30
C LYS A 401 22.36 -15.39 1.79
N ILE A 402 21.55 -14.75 2.63
CA ILE A 402 21.11 -13.36 2.47
C ILE A 402 21.62 -12.55 3.65
N PHE A 403 22.21 -11.40 3.39
CA PHE A 403 22.71 -10.46 4.39
C PHE A 403 21.75 -9.28 4.47
N LEU A 404 21.22 -9.00 5.65
CA LEU A 404 20.30 -7.91 5.93
C LEU A 404 20.93 -6.93 6.91
N ALA A 405 20.73 -5.64 6.70
CA ALA A 405 21.15 -4.60 7.64
C ALA A 405 20.08 -3.52 7.79
N LEU A 406 19.79 -3.10 9.02
CA LEU A 406 18.82 -2.05 9.33
C LEU A 406 19.40 -1.02 10.31
N LYS A 407 19.26 0.27 9.98
CA LYS A 407 19.68 1.40 10.84
C LYS A 407 18.65 2.53 10.80
N GLY A 408 18.34 3.08 11.98
CA GLY A 408 17.35 4.15 12.16
C GLY A 408 15.91 3.66 12.24
N SER A 409 14.98 4.59 12.47
CA SER A 409 13.53 4.33 12.61
C SER A 409 12.71 4.58 11.35
N GLY A 410 13.32 5.11 10.28
CA GLY A 410 12.62 5.46 9.04
C GLY A 410 12.32 4.27 8.13
N GLN A 411 13.04 3.15 8.32
CA GLN A 411 12.94 1.94 7.50
C GLN A 411 12.61 0.73 8.39
N ALA A 412 12.11 -0.35 7.77
CA ALA A 412 11.81 -1.60 8.46
C ALA A 412 12.32 -2.81 7.67
N ILE A 413 12.66 -3.88 8.40
CA ILE A 413 12.87 -5.22 7.84
C ILE A 413 12.19 -6.22 8.77
N TYR A 414 11.35 -7.06 8.19
CA TYR A 414 10.72 -8.20 8.83
C TYR A 414 11.26 -9.48 8.20
N VAL A 415 11.62 -10.46 9.04
CA VAL A 415 12.09 -11.78 8.61
C VAL A 415 10.98 -12.80 8.89
N GLY A 416 10.35 -13.29 7.83
CA GLY A 416 9.35 -14.36 7.90
C GLY A 416 10.00 -15.73 8.05
N ILE A 417 9.44 -16.55 8.93
CA ILE A 417 9.93 -17.91 9.22
C ILE A 417 8.89 -18.92 8.74
N SER A 418 9.30 -19.84 7.86
CA SER A 418 8.53 -21.03 7.53
C SER A 418 9.35 -22.30 7.82
N PRO A 419 8.74 -23.50 7.82
CA PRO A 419 9.45 -24.75 8.07
C PRO A 419 10.59 -25.06 7.07
N ASP A 420 10.55 -24.47 5.87
CA ASP A 420 11.36 -24.85 4.72
C ASP A 420 12.06 -23.68 4.01
N GLN A 421 11.82 -22.44 4.42
CA GLN A 421 12.46 -21.25 3.85
C GLN A 421 12.42 -20.04 4.80
N TYR A 422 13.36 -19.12 4.60
CA TYR A 422 13.29 -17.78 5.15
C TYR A 422 12.77 -16.80 4.11
N MET A 423 12.05 -15.80 4.57
CA MET A 423 11.63 -14.66 3.76
C MET A 423 12.01 -13.39 4.47
N PHE A 424 12.19 -12.32 3.72
CA PHE A 424 12.37 -10.99 4.28
C PHE A 424 11.59 -9.99 3.45
N SER A 425 11.12 -8.92 4.09
CA SER A 425 10.41 -7.84 3.44
C SER A 425 10.48 -6.58 4.29
N SER A 426 10.39 -5.41 3.65
CA SER A 426 10.24 -4.13 4.33
C SER A 426 8.88 -3.98 5.02
N GLU A 427 7.88 -4.76 4.60
CA GLU A 427 6.52 -4.76 5.17
C GLU A 427 5.97 -6.18 5.34
N LEU A 428 5.07 -6.37 6.30
CA LEU A 428 4.48 -7.70 6.59
C LEU A 428 3.72 -8.27 5.37
N TYR A 429 3.22 -7.41 4.48
CA TYR A 429 2.48 -7.78 3.26
C TYR A 429 3.29 -8.67 2.31
N GLY A 430 4.62 -8.56 2.34
CA GLY A 430 5.53 -9.42 1.58
C GLY A 430 5.68 -10.83 2.14
N LEU A 431 5.25 -11.07 3.38
CA LEU A 431 5.45 -12.33 4.10
C LEU A 431 4.17 -13.17 4.22
N VAL A 432 3.02 -12.51 4.46
CA VAL A 432 1.77 -13.15 4.89
C VAL A 432 1.15 -14.15 3.90
N GLU A 433 1.53 -14.10 2.62
CA GLU A 433 1.13 -15.13 1.64
C GLU A 433 1.72 -16.49 2.01
N VAL A 434 2.92 -16.53 2.58
CA VAL A 434 3.64 -17.77 2.92
C VAL A 434 3.54 -18.10 4.40
N THR A 435 3.85 -17.12 5.27
CA THR A 435 3.89 -17.33 6.72
C THR A 435 3.41 -16.10 7.47
N PRO A 436 2.59 -16.26 8.53
CA PRO A 436 2.26 -15.19 9.43
C PRO A 436 3.35 -14.97 10.50
N ASP A 437 4.28 -15.90 10.68
CA ASP A 437 5.27 -15.86 11.76
C ASP A 437 6.52 -15.08 11.31
N PHE A 438 6.90 -14.06 12.08
CA PHE A 438 8.00 -13.16 11.73
C PHE A 438 8.81 -12.66 12.93
N ILE A 439 10.04 -12.24 12.66
CA ILE A 439 10.87 -11.42 13.55
C ILE A 439 10.96 -10.02 12.96
N GLN A 440 10.89 -9.01 13.81
CA GLN A 440 11.11 -7.61 13.43
C GLN A 440 12.54 -7.20 13.80
N MET A 441 13.31 -6.68 12.84
CA MET A 441 14.59 -6.04 13.13
C MET A 441 14.37 -4.67 13.77
N ASN A 442 15.29 -4.24 14.64
CA ASN A 442 15.25 -2.97 15.34
C ASN A 442 16.47 -2.11 14.96
N GLY A 443 16.25 -1.13 14.08
CA GLY A 443 17.29 -0.22 13.59
C GLY A 443 17.76 0.82 14.61
N GLU A 444 17.05 0.99 15.73
CA GLU A 444 17.42 1.91 16.80
C GLU A 444 18.08 1.21 17.99
N GLU A 445 18.10 -0.12 18.01
CA GLU A 445 18.73 -0.90 19.07
C GLU A 445 20.25 -0.77 19.01
N SER A 446 20.85 -0.54 20.16
CA SER A 446 22.29 -0.44 20.37
C SER A 446 22.72 -1.49 21.38
N ALA A 447 23.87 -2.12 21.15
CA ALA A 447 24.54 -2.91 22.18
C ALA A 447 24.78 -2.04 23.42
N ASN A 448 24.31 -2.51 24.58
CA ASN A 448 24.49 -1.86 25.89
C ASN A 448 24.02 -0.39 26.01
N GLY A 449 23.17 0.10 25.09
CA GLY A 449 22.68 1.49 25.10
C GLY A 449 23.65 2.53 24.49
N GLU A 450 24.77 2.10 23.92
CA GLU A 450 25.76 3.01 23.33
C GLU A 450 25.33 3.50 21.94
N ARG A 451 25.17 4.81 21.76
CA ARG A 451 24.66 5.38 20.49
C ARG A 451 25.50 5.04 19.25
N GLY A 452 26.78 4.69 19.42
CA GLY A 452 27.70 4.32 18.33
C GLY A 452 27.50 2.92 17.77
N THR A 453 26.72 2.05 18.44
CA THR A 453 26.52 0.64 18.05
C THR A 453 25.15 0.37 17.43
N ARG A 454 24.41 1.44 17.07
CA ARG A 454 23.03 1.37 16.59
C ARG A 454 22.92 0.66 15.25
N GLY A 455 21.94 -0.25 15.17
CA GLY A 455 21.60 -1.00 13.98
C GLY A 455 21.77 -2.50 14.19
N GLN A 456 21.11 -3.29 13.35
CA GLN A 456 21.13 -4.75 13.39
C GLN A 456 21.47 -5.35 12.03
N ILE A 457 22.24 -6.44 12.06
CA ILE A 457 22.63 -7.25 10.91
C ILE A 457 22.11 -8.67 11.12
N PHE A 458 21.34 -9.18 10.17
CA PHE A 458 20.82 -10.55 10.18
C PHE A 458 21.35 -11.28 8.94
N ILE A 459 21.94 -12.45 9.12
CA ILE A 459 22.40 -13.32 8.04
C ILE A 459 21.53 -14.57 8.04
N LEU A 460 20.77 -14.75 6.96
CA LEU A 460 19.87 -15.89 6.75
C LEU A 460 20.60 -16.97 5.96
N ASP A 461 20.78 -18.15 6.52
CA ASP A 461 21.45 -19.28 5.85
C ASP A 461 20.50 -20.44 5.60
N GLN A 462 20.23 -20.73 4.33
CA GLN A 462 19.36 -21.84 3.93
C GLN A 462 19.92 -23.23 4.29
N ASN A 463 21.23 -23.36 4.54
CA ASN A 463 21.87 -24.64 4.88
C ASN A 463 21.80 -24.94 6.38
N SER A 464 21.24 -24.02 7.17
CA SER A 464 21.06 -24.20 8.61
C SER A 464 19.87 -25.13 8.91
N PRO A 465 19.74 -25.71 10.12
CA PRO A 465 18.60 -26.54 10.51
C PRO A 465 17.22 -25.87 10.44
N GLY A 466 17.12 -24.59 10.07
CA GLY A 466 15.88 -23.83 9.96
C GLY A 466 15.52 -23.08 11.25
N ALA A 467 14.34 -22.44 11.25
CA ALA A 467 13.83 -21.64 12.37
C ALA A 467 14.82 -20.57 12.87
N LEU A 468 14.91 -20.29 14.17
CA LEU A 468 15.81 -19.25 14.70
C LEU A 468 17.30 -19.61 14.53
N ALA A 469 17.64 -20.90 14.48
CA ALA A 469 19.03 -21.36 14.41
C ALA A 469 19.73 -21.04 13.08
N GLY A 470 18.98 -20.75 12.01
CA GLY A 470 19.51 -20.29 10.73
C GLY A 470 19.65 -18.79 10.56
N ILE A 471 19.47 -18.04 11.64
CA ILE A 471 19.64 -16.59 11.65
C ILE A 471 20.84 -16.25 12.55
N LYS A 472 21.93 -15.78 11.94
CA LYS A 472 23.02 -15.14 12.70
C LYS A 472 22.68 -13.65 12.82
N ALA A 473 22.40 -13.20 14.04
CA ALA A 473 22.03 -11.82 14.33
C ALA A 473 23.12 -11.12 15.16
N SER A 474 23.44 -9.87 14.82
CA SER A 474 24.39 -9.03 15.54
C SER A 474 24.06 -7.55 15.40
N HIS A 475 24.61 -6.72 16.28
CA HIS A 475 24.67 -5.27 16.10
C HIS A 475 25.76 -4.88 15.10
N TYR A 476 25.79 -3.61 14.70
CA TYR A 476 26.78 -3.10 13.75
C TYR A 476 28.22 -3.14 14.29
N ASP A 477 28.40 -3.09 15.61
CA ASP A 477 29.69 -3.26 16.28
C ASP A 477 30.19 -4.72 16.33
N GLY A 478 29.33 -5.69 15.94
CA GLY A 478 29.61 -7.12 15.97
C GLY A 478 29.11 -7.84 17.23
N THR A 479 28.51 -7.13 18.19
CA THR A 479 27.93 -7.74 19.38
C THR A 479 26.77 -8.66 18.98
N PRO A 480 26.76 -9.96 19.36
CA PRO A 480 25.68 -10.88 19.00
C PRO A 480 24.32 -10.47 19.58
N VAL A 481 23.25 -10.67 18.80
CA VAL A 481 21.86 -10.54 19.24
C VAL A 481 21.29 -11.94 19.46
N THR A 482 20.87 -12.23 20.68
CA THR A 482 20.24 -13.53 21.00
C THR A 482 18.78 -13.51 20.57
N LEU A 483 18.41 -14.41 19.66
CA LEU A 483 17.03 -14.61 19.21
C LEU A 483 16.40 -15.80 19.95
N GLU A 484 15.25 -15.55 20.55
CA GLU A 484 14.44 -16.53 21.29
C GLU A 484 13.03 -16.63 20.68
N GLN A 485 12.29 -17.67 21.08
CA GLN A 485 10.92 -17.87 20.60
C GLN A 485 9.99 -16.68 20.93
N SER A 486 10.28 -15.93 21.98
CA SER A 486 9.57 -14.70 22.38
C SER A 486 9.72 -13.56 21.36
N ASN A 487 10.76 -13.58 20.53
CA ASN A 487 10.94 -12.60 19.45
C ASN A 487 10.05 -12.89 18.23
N VAL A 488 9.52 -14.12 18.10
CA VAL A 488 8.63 -14.50 17.00
C VAL A 488 7.23 -13.96 17.27
N LYS A 489 6.78 -13.07 16.39
CA LYS A 489 5.44 -12.47 16.39
C LYS A 489 4.59 -13.11 15.30
N LYS A 490 3.26 -13.12 15.48
CA LYS A 490 2.30 -13.57 14.47
C LYS A 490 1.57 -12.38 13.86
N ALA A 491 1.62 -12.23 12.54
CA ALA A 491 0.90 -11.23 11.79
C ALA A 491 -0.62 -11.50 11.86
N GLN A 492 -1.40 -10.43 12.09
CA GLN A 492 -2.86 -10.48 12.14
C GLN A 492 -3.54 -10.03 10.85
N ILE A 493 -2.73 -9.67 9.85
CA ILE A 493 -3.18 -9.25 8.52
C ILE A 493 -2.96 -10.44 7.58
N THR A 494 -3.92 -10.71 6.71
CA THR A 494 -3.80 -11.74 5.68
C THR A 494 -3.80 -11.12 4.29
N THR A 495 -3.46 -11.91 3.26
CA THR A 495 -3.53 -11.46 1.86
C THR A 495 -4.93 -11.03 1.44
N ARG A 496 -5.98 -11.53 2.11
CA ARG A 496 -7.38 -11.12 1.90
C ARG A 496 -7.61 -9.65 2.24
N ASP A 497 -7.03 -9.21 3.35
CA ASP A 497 -7.28 -7.88 3.89
C ASP A 497 -6.66 -6.78 3.00
N ILE A 498 -5.63 -7.14 2.22
CA ILE A 498 -4.84 -6.24 1.36
C ILE A 498 -4.98 -6.53 -0.14
N ASP A 499 -5.99 -7.30 -0.55
CA ASP A 499 -6.24 -7.60 -1.97
C ASP A 499 -6.91 -6.41 -2.67
N ARG A 500 -6.37 -5.91 -3.79
CA ARG A 500 -6.99 -4.80 -4.54
C ARG A 500 -8.29 -5.22 -5.24
N GLY A 501 -8.45 -6.50 -5.57
CA GLY A 501 -9.49 -6.99 -6.46
C GLY A 501 -9.39 -6.36 -7.84
N ASP A 502 -10.53 -6.21 -8.52
CA ASP A 502 -10.61 -5.67 -9.89
C ASP A 502 -10.62 -4.13 -9.96
N TYR A 503 -10.33 -3.46 -8.83
CA TYR A 503 -10.34 -2.00 -8.78
C TYR A 503 -9.04 -1.41 -9.36
N PRO A 504 -9.11 -0.29 -10.10
CA PRO A 504 -7.91 0.39 -10.58
C PRO A 504 -7.07 0.94 -9.43
N HIS A 505 -7.71 1.38 -8.34
CA HIS A 505 -7.06 2.01 -7.20
C HIS A 505 -7.70 1.56 -5.88
N PHE A 506 -6.89 1.40 -4.82
CA PHE A 506 -7.40 1.10 -3.46
C PHE A 506 -8.35 2.18 -2.96
N PHE A 507 -8.11 3.45 -3.29
CA PHE A 507 -8.99 4.55 -2.89
C PHE A 507 -10.44 4.31 -3.35
N LEU A 508 -10.65 3.94 -4.62
CA LEU A 508 -11.99 3.65 -5.15
C LEU A 508 -12.59 2.38 -4.55
N LYS A 509 -11.76 1.33 -4.36
CA LYS A 509 -12.16 0.10 -3.66
C LYS A 509 -12.68 0.42 -2.26
N GLU A 510 -11.92 1.17 -1.48
CA GLU A 510 -12.25 1.45 -0.08
C GLU A 510 -13.46 2.38 0.06
N ILE A 511 -13.65 3.34 -0.85
CA ILE A 511 -14.91 4.08 -0.97
C ILE A 511 -16.07 3.13 -1.23
N SER A 512 -15.95 2.22 -2.20
CA SER A 512 -17.02 1.26 -2.52
C SER A 512 -17.36 0.32 -1.35
N GLN A 513 -16.38 0.03 -0.49
CA GLN A 513 -16.52 -0.84 0.68
C GLN A 513 -16.98 -0.09 1.94
N SER A 514 -16.93 1.24 1.94
CA SER A 514 -17.31 2.07 3.09
C SER A 514 -18.72 1.79 3.64
N PRO A 515 -19.76 1.52 2.82
CA PRO A 515 -21.07 1.13 3.33
C PRO A 515 -21.02 -0.13 4.21
N ASP A 516 -20.26 -1.15 3.80
CA ASP A 516 -20.11 -2.40 4.56
C ASP A 516 -19.30 -2.17 5.85
N SER A 517 -18.25 -1.34 5.80
CA SER A 517 -17.48 -0.93 6.97
C SER A 517 -18.37 -0.23 8.02
N VAL A 518 -19.27 0.64 7.57
CA VAL A 518 -20.26 1.30 8.44
C VAL A 518 -21.26 0.29 9.00
N LYS A 519 -21.80 -0.61 8.17
CA LYS A 519 -22.71 -1.69 8.61
C LYS A 519 -22.07 -2.57 9.68
N ARG A 520 -20.80 -2.94 9.53
CA ARG A 520 -20.05 -3.72 10.53
C ARG A 520 -19.83 -2.96 11.83
N THR A 521 -19.60 -1.65 11.75
CA THR A 521 -19.46 -0.78 12.93
C THR A 521 -20.75 -0.73 13.77
N LEU A 522 -21.92 -0.75 13.11
CA LEU A 522 -23.24 -0.76 13.78
C LEU A 522 -23.59 -2.13 14.38
N ARG A 523 -23.14 -3.21 13.75
CA ARG A 523 -23.58 -4.58 14.02
C ARG A 523 -23.43 -4.94 15.50
N GLY A 524 -24.57 -5.26 16.12
CA GLY A 524 -24.61 -5.76 17.48
C GLY A 524 -24.39 -4.74 18.58
N LYS A 525 -24.34 -3.44 18.28
CA LYS A 525 -24.06 -2.40 19.29
C LYS A 525 -25.30 -1.95 20.08
N TYR A 526 -26.49 -2.28 19.61
CA TYR A 526 -27.74 -1.95 20.27
C TYR A 526 -28.88 -2.88 19.84
N PHE A 527 -29.98 -2.80 20.58
CA PHE A 527 -31.26 -3.42 20.30
C PHE A 527 -32.38 -2.40 20.50
N VAL A 528 -33.37 -2.41 19.61
CA VAL A 528 -34.61 -1.63 19.73
C VAL A 528 -35.78 -2.59 19.72
N SER A 529 -36.64 -2.56 20.75
CA SER A 529 -37.78 -3.48 20.84
C SER A 529 -38.80 -3.24 19.70
N PRO A 530 -39.54 -4.28 19.25
CA PRO A 530 -40.53 -4.13 18.18
C PRO A 530 -41.67 -3.17 18.56
N LYS A 531 -42.18 -2.42 17.57
CA LYS A 531 -43.25 -1.40 17.69
C LYS A 531 -44.57 -1.84 18.36
N ASN A 532 -44.76 -3.12 18.68
CA ASN A 532 -45.99 -3.62 19.30
C ASN A 532 -46.04 -3.37 20.82
N GLU A 533 -44.99 -2.81 21.42
CA GLU A 533 -44.99 -2.31 22.80
C GLU A 533 -45.34 -0.81 22.82
N SER A 534 -45.99 -0.35 23.90
CA SER A 534 -46.43 1.05 24.04
C SER A 534 -45.30 2.10 23.97
N PHE A 535 -44.04 1.68 24.21
CA PHE A 535 -42.83 2.50 24.09
C PHE A 535 -41.65 1.62 23.60
N PRO A 536 -40.84 2.07 22.63
CA PRO A 536 -39.63 1.36 22.21
C PRO A 536 -38.61 1.32 23.35
N GLN A 537 -38.19 0.11 23.73
CA GLN A 537 -37.06 -0.07 24.64
C GLN A 537 -35.78 -0.13 23.83
N VAL A 538 -34.84 0.78 24.14
CA VAL A 538 -33.49 0.79 23.55
C VAL A 538 -32.52 0.21 24.57
N MET A 539 -31.77 -0.80 24.17
CA MET A 539 -30.70 -1.39 24.98
C MET A 539 -29.40 -1.32 24.19
N PHE A 540 -28.40 -0.60 24.70
CA PHE A 540 -27.05 -0.65 24.14
C PHE A 540 -26.31 -1.90 24.60
N ASN A 541 -25.44 -2.38 23.73
CA ASN A 541 -24.59 -3.54 23.95
C ASN A 541 -23.12 -3.10 23.80
N LEU A 542 -22.76 -2.10 24.60
CA LEU A 542 -21.40 -1.59 24.72
C LEU A 542 -20.81 -2.17 26.01
N GLY A 543 -20.00 -3.22 25.87
CA GLY A 543 -19.37 -3.88 27.02
C GLY A 543 -18.40 -2.98 27.77
N LEU A 544 -17.92 -3.46 28.93
CA LEU A 544 -16.94 -2.76 29.78
C LEU A 544 -15.58 -2.58 29.08
N ASP A 545 -15.32 -3.35 28.02
CA ASP A 545 -14.18 -3.21 27.13
C ASP A 545 -14.27 -1.97 26.22
N ILE A 546 -15.49 -1.49 25.95
CA ILE A 546 -15.74 -0.27 25.15
C ILE A 546 -15.94 0.92 26.08
N VAL A 547 -16.85 0.82 27.05
CA VAL A 547 -17.14 1.87 28.03
C VAL A 547 -17.02 1.30 29.44
N PRO A 548 -15.88 1.56 30.13
CA PRO A 548 -15.66 1.07 31.49
C PRO A 548 -16.66 1.60 32.53
N GLU A 549 -16.88 0.83 33.59
CA GLU A 549 -17.85 1.15 34.65
C GLU A 549 -17.55 2.47 35.37
N ASN A 550 -16.27 2.81 35.55
CA ASN A 550 -15.86 4.08 36.16
C ASN A 550 -16.19 5.28 35.26
N VAL A 551 -16.20 5.12 33.93
CA VAL A 551 -16.66 6.16 33.00
C VAL A 551 -18.16 6.33 33.10
N CYS A 552 -18.92 5.23 33.10
CA CYS A 552 -20.38 5.28 33.26
C CYS A 552 -20.75 6.00 34.57
N SER A 553 -20.15 5.56 35.68
CA SER A 553 -20.37 6.16 37.00
C SER A 553 -20.00 7.65 37.02
N GLY A 554 -18.88 8.02 36.40
CA GLY A 554 -18.40 9.40 36.36
C GLY A 554 -19.29 10.35 35.55
N LEU A 555 -19.92 9.85 34.47
CA LEU A 555 -20.90 10.61 33.70
C LEU A 555 -22.21 10.78 34.49
N GLU A 556 -22.70 9.73 35.16
CA GLU A 556 -23.94 9.79 35.94
C GLU A 556 -23.83 10.67 37.19
N ASN A 557 -22.72 10.59 37.92
CA ASN A 557 -22.51 11.35 39.16
C ASN A 557 -21.94 12.76 38.93
N GLY A 558 -21.59 13.10 37.69
CA GLY A 558 -21.08 14.43 37.30
C GLY A 558 -19.62 14.70 37.68
N SER A 559 -18.82 13.68 37.99
CA SER A 559 -17.37 13.83 38.16
C SER A 559 -16.66 14.09 36.83
N ILE A 560 -17.15 13.51 35.73
CA ILE A 560 -16.70 13.83 34.37
C ILE A 560 -17.48 15.06 33.89
N LYS A 561 -16.75 16.16 33.68
CA LYS A 561 -17.30 17.46 33.28
C LYS A 561 -16.84 17.91 31.90
N ASN A 562 -15.76 17.31 31.39
CA ASN A 562 -15.20 17.67 30.10
C ASN A 562 -15.03 16.44 29.22
N ILE A 563 -15.45 16.53 27.96
CA ILE A 563 -15.14 15.56 26.91
C ILE A 563 -14.29 16.26 25.86
N VAL A 564 -13.10 15.72 25.58
CA VAL A 564 -12.20 16.24 24.56
C VAL A 564 -11.95 15.18 23.51
N VAL A 565 -12.44 15.40 22.29
CA VAL A 565 -12.19 14.52 21.15
C VAL A 565 -10.92 14.97 20.44
N ILE A 566 -10.00 14.05 20.17
CA ILE A 566 -8.70 14.37 19.55
C ILE A 566 -8.37 13.48 18.36
N GLY A 567 -7.60 14.01 17.41
CA GLY A 567 -7.11 13.27 16.26
C GLY A 567 -6.11 14.09 15.45
N HIS A 568 -5.70 13.58 14.28
CA HIS A 568 -4.86 14.28 13.30
C HIS A 568 -5.42 14.10 11.88
N GLY A 569 -5.30 15.14 11.05
CA GLY A 569 -5.80 15.11 9.67
C GLY A 569 -7.29 14.77 9.59
N THR A 570 -7.67 13.85 8.71
CA THR A 570 -9.04 13.31 8.56
C THR A 570 -9.64 12.85 9.89
N ALA A 571 -8.86 12.23 10.79
CA ALA A 571 -9.35 11.81 12.11
C ALA A 571 -9.68 12.98 13.05
N ALA A 572 -9.01 14.13 12.91
CA ALA A 572 -9.36 15.35 13.63
C ALA A 572 -10.69 15.93 13.13
N VAL A 573 -10.92 15.88 11.81
CA VAL A 573 -12.19 16.33 11.21
C VAL A 573 -13.36 15.44 11.64
N ALA A 574 -13.16 14.11 11.65
CA ALA A 574 -14.13 13.19 12.27
C ALA A 574 -14.36 13.55 13.74
N GLY A 575 -13.29 13.89 14.48
CA GLY A 575 -13.38 14.35 15.86
C GLY A 575 -14.22 15.61 16.05
N PHE A 576 -14.10 16.60 15.15
CA PHE A 576 -14.95 17.80 15.17
C PHE A 576 -16.42 17.44 14.96
N ALA A 577 -16.73 16.60 13.96
CA ALA A 577 -18.10 16.13 13.72
C ALA A 577 -18.68 15.39 14.95
N ILE A 578 -17.88 14.52 15.57
CA ILE A 578 -18.28 13.77 16.78
C ILE A 578 -18.53 14.71 17.96
N ALA A 579 -17.71 15.75 18.14
CA ALA A 579 -17.90 16.73 19.20
C ALA A 579 -19.20 17.53 19.03
N ASP A 580 -19.53 17.97 17.81
CA ASP A 580 -20.79 18.67 17.52
C ASP A 580 -22.00 17.77 17.86
N ILE A 581 -21.91 16.48 17.54
CA ILE A 581 -22.96 15.48 17.82
C ILE A 581 -23.10 15.26 19.33
N LEU A 582 -21.98 15.07 20.04
CA LEU A 582 -21.95 14.91 21.49
C LEU A 582 -22.55 16.14 22.18
N GLU A 583 -22.17 17.36 21.76
CA GLU A 583 -22.74 18.59 22.29
C GLU A 583 -24.26 18.65 22.07
N MET A 584 -24.73 18.26 20.89
CA MET A 584 -26.16 18.26 20.57
C MET A 584 -26.96 17.24 21.40
N TYR A 585 -26.41 16.04 21.60
CA TYR A 585 -27.08 14.96 22.35
C TYR A 585 -26.98 15.13 23.86
N LEU A 586 -25.89 15.71 24.37
CA LEU A 586 -25.67 15.95 25.79
C LEU A 586 -26.13 17.35 26.24
N ARG A 587 -26.73 18.15 25.34
CA ARG A 587 -27.30 19.46 25.69
C ARG A 587 -28.24 19.35 26.89
N GLY A 588 -27.96 20.15 27.93
CA GLY A 588 -28.68 20.12 29.20
C GLY A 588 -27.98 19.33 30.30
N ALA A 589 -26.98 18.51 29.96
CA ALA A 589 -26.03 17.99 30.93
C ALA A 589 -24.98 19.04 31.31
N ASN A 590 -24.45 18.96 32.53
CA ASN A 590 -23.34 19.79 32.98
C ASN A 590 -21.97 19.29 32.46
N ILE A 591 -21.88 19.05 31.15
CA ILE A 591 -20.68 18.56 30.46
C ILE A 591 -20.31 19.53 29.33
N ARG A 592 -19.02 19.86 29.25
CA ARG A 592 -18.44 20.61 28.15
C ARG A 592 -17.81 19.66 27.15
N VAL A 593 -18.18 19.78 25.88
CA VAL A 593 -17.62 18.99 24.79
C VAL A 593 -16.75 19.90 23.94
N ASN A 594 -15.55 19.44 23.59
CA ASN A 594 -14.66 20.13 22.67
C ASN A 594 -13.94 19.12 21.77
N ALA A 595 -13.48 19.57 20.61
CA ALA A 595 -12.56 18.82 19.77
C ALA A 595 -11.32 19.64 19.42
N ARG A 596 -10.17 18.98 19.33
CA ARG A 596 -8.86 19.60 19.06
C ARG A 596 -7.99 18.66 18.24
N VAL A 597 -7.07 19.23 17.46
CA VAL A 597 -5.94 18.45 16.94
C VAL A 597 -5.11 17.98 18.13
N ALA A 598 -4.64 16.72 18.11
CA ALA A 598 -4.01 16.14 19.31
C ALA A 598 -2.70 16.86 19.69
N SER A 599 -1.93 17.35 18.72
CA SER A 599 -0.76 18.20 18.97
C SER A 599 -1.13 19.48 19.73
N GLU A 600 -2.21 20.15 19.31
CA GLU A 600 -2.70 21.39 19.94
C GLU A 600 -3.17 21.15 21.38
N MET A 601 -3.88 20.04 21.61
CA MET A 601 -4.26 19.67 22.98
C MET A 601 -3.02 19.48 23.85
N SER A 602 -2.06 18.66 23.39
CA SER A 602 -0.87 18.33 24.16
C SER A 602 0.10 19.50 24.35
N GLY A 603 0.17 20.41 23.38
CA GLY A 603 1.09 21.55 23.39
C GLY A 603 0.58 22.73 24.20
N PHE A 604 -0.74 22.96 24.25
CA PHE A 604 -1.29 24.23 24.74
C PHE A 604 -2.44 24.11 25.73
N LEU A 605 -3.11 22.96 25.84
CA LEU A 605 -4.38 22.83 26.59
C LEU A 605 -4.32 21.79 27.72
N LEU A 606 -3.19 21.12 27.93
CA LEU A 606 -3.00 20.20 29.05
C LEU A 606 -2.95 20.97 30.38
N LYS A 607 -3.83 20.58 31.30
CA LYS A 607 -3.79 20.98 32.71
C LYS A 607 -2.98 19.97 33.51
N ASP A 608 -2.59 20.31 34.74
CA ASP A 608 -1.90 19.37 35.63
C ASP A 608 -2.81 18.23 36.12
N ASP A 609 -4.11 18.52 36.28
CA ASP A 609 -5.13 17.55 36.67
C ASP A 609 -6.21 17.47 35.58
N LEU A 610 -6.45 16.24 35.11
CA LEU A 610 -7.47 15.88 34.12
C LEU A 610 -8.42 14.80 34.64
N SER A 611 -8.52 14.61 35.96
CA SER A 611 -9.43 13.65 36.61
C SER A 611 -10.92 13.89 36.31
N ASP A 612 -11.30 15.11 35.94
CA ASP A 612 -12.66 15.49 35.52
C ASP A 612 -12.89 15.39 34.00
N THR A 613 -11.89 14.88 33.26
CA THR A 613 -11.85 14.94 31.80
C THR A 613 -11.81 13.53 31.18
N MET A 614 -12.69 13.32 30.20
CA MET A 614 -12.64 12.18 29.30
C MET A 614 -12.03 12.62 27.96
N VAL A 615 -11.05 11.88 27.48
CA VAL A 615 -10.42 12.07 26.17
C VAL A 615 -10.83 10.93 25.25
N ILE A 616 -11.36 11.29 24.07
CA ILE A 616 -11.75 10.35 23.01
C ILE A 616 -10.79 10.51 21.84
N PRO A 617 -9.67 9.76 21.78
CA PRO A 617 -8.80 9.81 20.63
C PRO A 617 -9.36 9.00 19.45
N ILE A 618 -9.29 9.59 18.28
CA ILE A 618 -9.68 9.01 16.99
C ILE A 618 -8.40 8.68 16.21
N SER A 619 -8.23 7.42 15.80
CA SER A 619 -7.09 7.01 14.98
C SER A 619 -7.42 5.80 14.10
N GLN A 620 -7.01 5.82 12.83
CA GLN A 620 -7.14 4.64 11.96
C GLN A 620 -6.10 3.58 12.33
N SER A 621 -4.81 3.95 12.38
CA SER A 621 -3.71 3.01 12.60
C SER A 621 -3.45 2.67 14.06
N GLY A 622 -3.87 3.55 14.98
CA GLY A 622 -3.55 3.48 16.40
C GLY A 622 -2.07 3.66 16.75
N THR A 623 -1.23 4.00 15.78
CA THR A 623 0.22 4.21 15.91
C THR A 623 0.65 5.65 15.65
N THR A 624 -0.29 6.57 15.37
CA THR A 624 0.03 7.99 15.13
C THR A 624 0.77 8.58 16.33
N THR A 625 2.02 8.99 16.13
CA THR A 625 2.96 9.38 17.20
C THR A 625 2.42 10.49 18.09
N ASP A 626 1.97 11.60 17.50
CA ASP A 626 1.49 12.74 18.27
C ASP A 626 0.18 12.46 19.01
N THR A 627 -0.74 11.70 18.40
CA THR A 627 -1.97 11.25 19.08
C THR A 627 -1.64 10.35 20.27
N ASN A 628 -0.73 9.39 20.08
CA ASN A 628 -0.27 8.49 21.14
C ASN A 628 0.42 9.24 22.29
N ARG A 629 1.21 10.26 21.96
CA ARG A 629 1.86 11.14 22.94
C ARG A 629 0.83 11.93 23.75
N ALA A 630 -0.14 12.56 23.09
CA ALA A 630 -1.22 13.28 23.76
C ALA A 630 -2.03 12.38 24.71
N VAL A 631 -2.34 11.15 24.28
CA VAL A 631 -3.02 10.14 25.12
C VAL A 631 -2.20 9.76 26.35
N SER A 632 -0.90 9.47 26.18
CA SER A 632 -0.01 9.17 27.30
C SER A 632 0.01 10.31 28.31
N MET A 633 0.22 11.55 27.85
CA MET A 633 0.26 12.73 28.72
C MET A 633 -1.06 12.97 29.45
N ALA A 634 -2.20 12.77 28.78
CA ALA A 634 -3.51 12.94 29.39
C ALA A 634 -3.81 11.86 30.44
N ARG A 635 -3.46 10.60 30.15
CA ARG A 635 -3.63 9.47 31.07
C ARG A 635 -2.79 9.63 32.33
N GLU A 636 -1.54 10.08 32.21
CA GLU A 636 -0.65 10.37 33.35
C GLU A 636 -1.24 11.42 34.30
N ARG A 637 -2.14 12.28 33.81
CA ARG A 637 -2.83 13.34 34.56
C ARG A 637 -4.23 12.95 35.04
N GLY A 638 -4.58 11.66 34.94
CA GLY A 638 -5.84 11.12 35.46
C GLY A 638 -7.02 11.13 34.49
N ALA A 639 -6.82 11.49 33.21
CA ALA A 639 -7.92 11.49 32.24
C ALA A 639 -8.45 10.08 31.93
N TYR A 640 -9.75 9.97 31.69
CA TYR A 640 -10.38 8.76 31.17
C TYR A 640 -10.16 8.66 29.66
N ILE A 641 -9.64 7.54 29.16
CA ILE A 641 -9.36 7.35 27.73
C ILE A 641 -10.31 6.32 27.13
N ILE A 642 -11.15 6.73 26.17
CA ILE A 642 -11.94 5.82 25.32
C ILE A 642 -11.55 6.04 23.86
N SER A 643 -10.82 5.10 23.27
CA SER A 643 -10.32 5.25 21.89
C SER A 643 -11.31 4.74 20.85
N ILE A 644 -11.45 5.45 19.74
CA ILE A 644 -12.08 4.94 18.52
C ILE A 644 -10.98 4.60 17.53
N VAL A 645 -10.83 3.30 17.22
CA VAL A 645 -9.70 2.81 16.42
C VAL A 645 -10.09 1.69 15.47
N ASN A 646 -9.41 1.58 14.33
CA ASN A 646 -9.67 0.51 13.36
C ASN A 646 -8.67 -0.65 13.45
N ARG A 647 -7.50 -0.45 14.08
CA ARG A 647 -6.47 -1.48 14.22
C ARG A 647 -6.44 -2.05 15.65
N ARG A 648 -6.78 -3.33 15.78
CA ARG A 648 -6.59 -4.12 17.01
C ARG A 648 -5.11 -4.16 17.42
N GLN A 649 -4.87 -4.22 18.73
CA GLN A 649 -3.53 -4.33 19.34
C GLN A 649 -2.54 -3.25 18.91
N SER A 650 -3.03 -2.07 18.52
CA SER A 650 -2.20 -0.91 18.26
C SER A 650 -1.78 -0.22 19.57
N ASP A 651 -0.72 0.58 19.55
CA ASP A 651 -0.17 1.24 20.74
C ASP A 651 -1.23 2.02 21.54
N ILE A 652 -2.17 2.67 20.85
CA ILE A 652 -3.24 3.43 21.51
C ILE A 652 -4.20 2.52 22.29
N THR A 653 -4.42 1.28 21.85
CA THR A 653 -5.34 0.34 22.52
C THR A 653 -4.82 -0.05 23.90
N VAL A 654 -3.50 -0.25 24.02
CA VAL A 654 -2.83 -0.57 25.30
C VAL A 654 -2.93 0.60 26.29
N LYS A 655 -2.94 1.83 25.78
CA LYS A 655 -3.01 3.06 26.57
C LYS A 655 -4.43 3.51 26.90
N SER A 656 -5.46 2.80 26.41
CA SER A 656 -6.86 3.17 26.62
C SER A 656 -7.46 2.49 27.84
N HIS A 657 -8.53 3.05 28.40
CA HIS A 657 -9.38 2.35 29.38
C HIS A 657 -10.51 1.60 28.68
N GLY A 658 -11.06 2.17 27.61
CA GLY A 658 -12.04 1.52 26.73
C GLY A 658 -11.68 1.70 25.25
N VAL A 659 -12.09 0.76 24.40
CA VAL A 659 -11.79 0.79 22.96
C VAL A 659 -13.02 0.45 22.14
N PHE A 660 -13.45 1.40 21.31
CA PHE A 660 -14.45 1.17 20.27
C PHE A 660 -13.76 0.84 18.96
N TYR A 661 -13.80 -0.43 18.55
CA TYR A 661 -13.33 -0.84 17.23
C TYR A 661 -14.32 -0.46 16.14
N THR A 662 -13.83 0.24 15.13
CA THR A 662 -14.55 0.46 13.87
C THR A 662 -14.48 -0.78 12.98
N SER A 663 -15.48 -0.97 12.11
CA SER A 663 -15.67 -2.18 11.31
C SER A 663 -15.59 -3.45 12.17
N ASP A 664 -14.53 -4.23 12.05
CA ASP A 664 -14.21 -5.42 12.85
C ASP A 664 -12.83 -5.33 13.53
N GLY A 665 -12.15 -4.18 13.43
CA GLY A 665 -10.80 -3.98 13.95
C GLY A 665 -9.68 -4.60 13.08
N ARG A 666 -10.00 -5.15 11.90
CA ARG A 666 -9.07 -5.75 10.92
C ARG A 666 -9.23 -5.18 9.50
N ASP A 667 -10.09 -4.19 9.32
CA ASP A 667 -10.43 -3.61 8.03
C ASP A 667 -9.35 -2.62 7.52
N VAL A 668 -8.18 -3.14 7.13
CA VAL A 668 -6.99 -2.35 6.73
C VAL A 668 -7.31 -1.36 5.60
N GLU A 669 -6.93 -0.08 5.77
CA GLU A 669 -6.86 0.89 4.66
C GLU A 669 -5.46 0.82 4.05
N MET A 670 -5.39 0.46 2.77
CA MET A 670 -4.20 0.50 1.94
C MET A 670 -4.08 1.86 1.25
N SER A 671 -5.18 2.56 0.94
CA SER A 671 -5.04 3.90 0.40
C SER A 671 -4.38 4.85 1.41
N VAL A 672 -3.41 5.63 0.94
CA VAL A 672 -2.74 6.64 1.79
C VAL A 672 -3.73 7.68 2.31
N ALA A 673 -4.66 8.09 1.43
CA ALA A 673 -5.75 9.00 1.77
C ALA A 673 -6.89 8.21 2.41
N SER A 674 -7.20 8.51 3.68
CA SER A 674 -8.23 7.78 4.43
C SER A 674 -9.63 7.99 3.84
N THR A 675 -10.45 6.94 3.87
CA THR A 675 -11.81 6.89 3.31
C THR A 675 -12.79 6.23 4.29
N LYS A 676 -12.90 4.89 4.27
CA LYS A 676 -13.82 4.10 5.11
C LYS A 676 -13.68 4.38 6.60
N ALA A 677 -12.46 4.65 7.09
CA ALA A 677 -12.21 4.95 8.48
C ALA A 677 -12.92 6.24 8.93
N PHE A 678 -12.96 7.29 8.10
CA PHE A 678 -13.63 8.55 8.43
C PHE A 678 -15.12 8.33 8.75
N TYR A 679 -15.83 7.61 7.88
CA TYR A 679 -17.26 7.36 8.04
C TYR A 679 -17.54 6.47 9.25
N SER A 680 -16.80 5.36 9.38
CA SER A 680 -16.96 4.44 10.52
C SER A 680 -16.62 5.10 11.86
N GLN A 681 -15.64 6.01 11.90
CA GLN A 681 -15.30 6.76 13.12
C GLN A 681 -16.43 7.68 13.57
N ILE A 682 -17.08 8.40 12.64
CA ILE A 682 -18.24 9.25 12.95
C ILE A 682 -19.40 8.39 13.47
N ILE A 683 -19.64 7.24 12.86
CA ILE A 683 -20.71 6.31 13.28
C ILE A 683 -20.45 5.74 14.68
N ALA A 684 -19.22 5.32 14.96
CA ALA A 684 -18.82 4.88 16.30
C ALA A 684 -19.01 6.00 17.34
N GLY A 685 -18.62 7.23 17.01
CA GLY A 685 -18.83 8.40 17.86
C GLY A 685 -20.31 8.72 18.09
N GLN A 686 -21.17 8.56 17.08
CA GLN A 686 -22.63 8.71 17.21
C GLN A 686 -23.25 7.66 18.14
N ILE A 687 -22.82 6.40 18.05
CA ILE A 687 -23.27 5.36 18.97
C ILE A 687 -22.88 5.70 20.41
N LEU A 688 -21.62 6.10 20.65
CA LEU A 688 -21.17 6.53 21.97
C LEU A 688 -21.97 7.72 22.48
N ALA A 689 -22.24 8.72 21.63
CA ALA A 689 -23.00 9.90 22.00
C ALA A 689 -24.46 9.57 22.38
N LEU A 690 -25.12 8.66 21.64
CA LEU A 690 -26.47 8.19 21.98
C LEU A 690 -26.49 7.35 23.27
N PHE A 691 -25.46 6.52 23.49
CA PHE A 691 -25.31 5.77 24.73
C PHE A 691 -25.16 6.71 25.93
N PHE A 692 -24.28 7.72 25.83
CA PHE A 692 -24.11 8.72 26.90
C PHE A 692 -25.39 9.54 27.12
N ALA A 693 -26.13 9.88 26.05
CA ALA A 693 -27.41 10.57 26.18
C ALA A 693 -28.48 9.73 26.89
N GLN A 694 -28.49 8.41 26.66
CA GLN A 694 -29.36 7.48 27.40
C GLN A 694 -28.97 7.42 28.87
N LEU A 695 -27.68 7.21 29.14
CA LEU A 695 -27.11 7.09 30.49
C LEU A 695 -27.41 8.33 31.34
N MET A 696 -27.17 9.51 30.77
CA MET A 696 -27.39 10.80 31.43
C MET A 696 -28.82 11.32 31.33
N LYS A 697 -29.71 10.58 30.66
CA LYS A 697 -31.14 10.93 30.46
C LYS A 697 -31.35 12.30 29.81
N THR A 698 -30.45 12.73 28.93
CA THR A 698 -30.58 14.00 28.19
C THR A 698 -31.52 13.89 26.99
N LYS A 699 -31.78 12.67 26.50
CA LYS A 699 -32.71 12.36 25.41
C LYS A 699 -33.66 11.23 25.81
N SER A 700 -34.86 11.23 25.22
CA SER A 700 -35.82 10.15 25.41
C SER A 700 -35.43 8.90 24.62
N ASN A 701 -35.89 7.73 25.06
CA ASN A 701 -35.71 6.48 24.31
C ASN A 701 -36.36 6.55 22.91
N ASP A 702 -37.45 7.28 22.73
CA ASP A 702 -38.08 7.48 21.41
C ASP A 702 -37.15 8.22 20.44
N PHE A 703 -36.49 9.28 20.93
CA PHE A 703 -35.52 10.03 20.13
C PHE A 703 -34.33 9.13 19.78
N ILE A 704 -33.80 8.41 20.75
CA ILE A 704 -32.67 7.50 20.55
C ILE A 704 -33.03 6.40 19.54
N ALA A 705 -34.20 5.76 19.68
CA ALA A 705 -34.68 4.74 18.76
C ALA A 705 -34.82 5.27 17.32
N SER A 706 -35.32 6.51 17.17
CA SER A 706 -35.41 7.17 15.87
C SER A 706 -34.04 7.43 15.24
N GLU A 707 -33.07 7.92 16.03
CA GLU A 707 -31.71 8.17 15.52
C GLU A 707 -30.98 6.86 15.18
N LEU A 708 -31.13 5.82 16.00
CA LEU A 708 -30.57 4.50 15.70
C LEU A 708 -31.12 3.94 14.38
N LYS A 709 -32.43 4.09 14.13
CA LYS A 709 -33.01 3.72 12.84
C LYS A 709 -32.40 4.51 11.67
N ASN A 710 -32.19 5.81 11.84
CA ASN A 710 -31.52 6.62 10.81
C ASN A 710 -30.08 6.11 10.54
N LEU A 711 -29.37 5.65 11.58
CA LEU A 711 -28.05 5.02 11.43
C LEU A 711 -28.12 3.70 10.66
N GLU A 712 -29.15 2.86 10.87
CA GLU A 712 -29.31 1.62 10.10
C GLU A 712 -29.53 1.88 8.60
N GLU A 713 -30.12 3.03 8.25
CA GLU A 713 -30.39 3.41 6.86
C GLU A 713 -29.13 3.94 6.12
N ILE A 714 -28.13 4.47 6.84
CA ILE A 714 -26.97 5.13 6.21
C ILE A 714 -26.22 4.27 5.19
N PRO A 715 -25.95 2.96 5.39
CA PRO A 715 -25.20 2.17 4.41
C PRO A 715 -25.92 2.12 3.06
N GLN A 716 -27.25 1.98 3.08
CA GLN A 716 -28.06 1.97 1.86
C GLN A 716 -28.03 3.34 1.16
N LEU A 717 -28.05 4.44 1.92
CA LEU A 717 -27.92 5.78 1.36
C LEU A 717 -26.55 6.02 0.73
N MET A 718 -25.47 5.50 1.32
CA MET A 718 -24.12 5.55 0.74
C MET A 718 -24.04 4.77 -0.57
N VAL A 719 -24.65 3.58 -0.65
CA VAL A 719 -24.74 2.80 -1.90
C VAL A 719 -25.44 3.63 -2.99
N ARG A 720 -26.55 4.29 -2.67
CA ARG A 720 -27.28 5.16 -3.62
C ARG A 720 -26.43 6.33 -4.11
N VAL A 721 -25.55 6.91 -3.28
CA VAL A 721 -24.59 7.93 -3.74
C VAL A 721 -23.53 7.32 -4.65
N PHE A 722 -23.01 6.13 -4.32
CA PHE A 722 -22.01 5.43 -5.13
C PHE A 722 -22.53 5.02 -6.52
N GLU A 723 -23.81 4.68 -6.64
CA GLU A 723 -24.47 4.42 -7.92
C GLU A 723 -24.44 5.63 -8.86
N LYS A 724 -24.41 6.86 -8.32
CA LYS A 724 -24.32 8.12 -9.08
C LYS A 724 -22.90 8.54 -9.45
N ARG A 725 -21.89 7.69 -9.22
CA ARG A 725 -20.48 8.01 -9.51
C ARG A 725 -20.25 8.52 -10.94
N SER A 726 -21.01 8.03 -11.93
CA SER A 726 -20.92 8.51 -13.32
C SER A 726 -21.41 9.96 -13.48
N GLU A 727 -22.45 10.36 -12.75
CA GLU A 727 -22.94 11.75 -12.72
C GLU A 727 -21.92 12.67 -12.01
N ILE A 728 -21.32 12.17 -10.92
CA ILE A 728 -20.25 12.87 -10.21
C ILE A 728 -19.05 13.08 -11.14
N ALA A 729 -18.60 12.04 -11.86
CA ALA A 729 -17.53 12.16 -12.85
C ALA A 729 -17.88 13.15 -13.97
N ALA A 730 -19.12 13.13 -14.46
CA ALA A 730 -19.58 14.09 -15.46
C ALA A 730 -19.58 15.55 -14.95
N SER A 731 -19.83 15.76 -13.65
CA SER A 731 -19.74 17.10 -13.05
C SER A 731 -18.32 17.65 -13.06
N VAL A 732 -17.31 16.79 -12.81
CA VAL A 732 -15.89 17.15 -12.86
C VAL A 732 -15.53 17.69 -14.24
N GLY A 733 -15.88 16.97 -15.31
CA GLY A 733 -15.56 17.38 -16.69
C GLY A 733 -16.11 18.76 -17.07
N LYS A 734 -17.19 19.22 -16.43
CA LYS A 734 -17.77 20.55 -16.68
C LYS A 734 -17.04 21.68 -15.94
N THR A 735 -16.39 21.40 -14.82
CA THR A 735 -15.95 22.43 -13.88
C THR A 735 -14.45 22.44 -13.58
N ILE A 736 -13.73 21.35 -13.84
CA ILE A 736 -12.33 21.14 -13.44
C ILE A 736 -11.33 22.11 -14.09
N SER A 737 -11.73 22.75 -15.19
CA SER A 737 -10.88 23.69 -15.95
C SER A 737 -10.46 24.92 -15.14
N LYS A 738 -11.12 25.22 -14.01
CA LYS A 738 -10.74 26.31 -13.10
C LYS A 738 -9.49 25.95 -12.29
N LYS A 739 -8.58 26.91 -12.14
CA LYS A 739 -7.29 26.68 -11.46
C LYS A 739 -7.40 26.58 -9.94
N TYR A 740 -8.05 27.54 -9.29
CA TYR A 740 -8.19 27.64 -7.83
C TYR A 740 -9.57 27.22 -7.36
N TRP A 741 -9.64 26.46 -6.27
CA TRP A 741 -10.85 25.79 -5.80
C TRP A 741 -11.12 26.12 -4.33
N ALA A 742 -12.40 26.12 -3.98
CA ALA A 742 -12.90 26.27 -2.62
C ALA A 742 -13.94 25.18 -2.32
N VAL A 743 -14.03 24.79 -1.04
CA VAL A 743 -15.12 23.95 -0.53
C VAL A 743 -15.85 24.71 0.55
N VAL A 744 -17.17 24.75 0.49
CA VAL A 744 -17.97 25.50 1.47
C VAL A 744 -19.04 24.63 2.11
N GLY A 745 -19.22 24.80 3.42
CA GLY A 745 -20.22 24.08 4.20
C GLY A 745 -20.57 24.84 5.48
N SER A 746 -21.84 24.79 5.89
CA SER A 746 -22.34 25.48 7.08
C SER A 746 -22.89 24.49 8.11
N GLY A 747 -22.85 24.86 9.39
CA GLY A 747 -23.28 23.99 10.47
C GLY A 747 -22.50 22.66 10.47
N PRO A 748 -23.18 21.51 10.67
CA PRO A 748 -22.53 20.18 10.63
C PRO A 748 -21.78 19.90 9.32
N ASN A 749 -22.27 20.43 8.19
CA ASN A 749 -21.64 20.24 6.89
C ASN A 749 -20.29 20.97 6.74
N LYS A 750 -19.89 21.81 7.72
CA LYS A 750 -18.53 22.36 7.74
C LYS A 750 -17.48 21.24 7.89
N ALA A 751 -17.75 20.21 8.68
CA ALA A 751 -16.87 19.05 8.80
C ALA A 751 -16.75 18.27 7.47
N ALA A 752 -17.84 18.16 6.71
CA ALA A 752 -17.79 17.58 5.37
C ALA A 752 -16.93 18.43 4.44
N ALA A 753 -17.08 19.76 4.47
CA ALA A 753 -16.27 20.66 3.67
C ALA A 753 -14.76 20.58 4.02
N ASP A 754 -14.43 20.50 5.30
CA ASP A 754 -13.05 20.33 5.79
C ASP A 754 -12.41 19.03 5.30
N GLU A 755 -13.17 17.92 5.37
CA GLU A 755 -12.70 16.63 4.91
C GLU A 755 -12.54 16.58 3.38
N ILE A 756 -13.51 17.11 2.63
CA ILE A 756 -13.39 17.21 1.16
C ILE A 756 -12.19 18.05 0.80
N ARG A 757 -11.95 19.18 1.48
CA ARG A 757 -10.75 19.99 1.26
C ARG A 757 -9.46 19.20 1.52
N ILE A 758 -9.39 18.38 2.58
CA ILE A 758 -8.24 17.48 2.81
C ILE A 758 -8.09 16.52 1.63
N LYS A 759 -9.14 15.80 1.24
CA LYS A 759 -9.06 14.84 0.15
C LYS A 759 -8.64 15.50 -1.16
N LEU A 760 -9.22 16.62 -1.52
CA LEU A 760 -8.82 17.29 -2.75
C LEU A 760 -7.37 17.80 -2.69
N SER A 761 -6.88 18.21 -1.52
CA SER A 761 -5.48 18.60 -1.36
C SER A 761 -4.54 17.39 -1.50
N GLU A 762 -4.93 16.24 -0.94
CA GLU A 762 -4.17 14.98 -1.04
C GLU A 762 -4.19 14.40 -2.45
N LEU A 763 -5.36 14.35 -3.09
CA LEU A 763 -5.59 13.69 -4.38
C LEU A 763 -5.32 14.58 -5.59
N CYS A 764 -5.37 15.91 -5.44
CA CYS A 764 -5.16 16.83 -6.57
C CYS A 764 -3.89 17.69 -6.41
N TYR A 765 -3.19 17.59 -5.27
CA TYR A 765 -2.03 18.43 -4.93
C TYR A 765 -2.25 19.92 -5.18
N LYS A 766 -3.45 20.38 -4.82
CA LYS A 766 -3.86 21.79 -4.90
C LYS A 766 -4.01 22.38 -3.53
N THR A 767 -3.67 23.66 -3.41
CA THR A 767 -4.13 24.48 -2.29
C THR A 767 -5.61 24.76 -2.48
N ILE A 768 -6.40 24.35 -1.51
CA ILE A 768 -7.85 24.46 -1.54
C ILE A 768 -8.29 25.10 -0.25
N SER A 769 -9.05 26.19 -0.37
CA SER A 769 -9.64 26.87 0.77
C SER A 769 -10.88 26.12 1.27
N VAL A 770 -11.25 26.41 2.50
CA VAL A 770 -12.50 25.93 3.07
C VAL A 770 -13.15 27.03 3.88
N ASP A 771 -14.43 27.27 3.64
CA ASP A 771 -15.18 28.35 4.30
C ASP A 771 -16.56 27.90 4.78
N ILE A 772 -17.14 28.72 5.65
CA ILE A 772 -18.59 28.75 5.85
C ILE A 772 -19.22 29.39 4.61
N ILE A 773 -20.35 28.86 4.14
CA ILE A 773 -20.97 29.28 2.85
C ILE A 773 -21.15 30.80 2.78
N GLU A 774 -21.77 31.39 3.80
CA GLU A 774 -22.02 32.84 3.90
C GLU A 774 -20.72 33.66 3.88
N ASN A 775 -19.63 33.17 4.48
CA ASN A 775 -18.38 33.91 4.55
C ASN A 775 -17.71 34.06 3.17
N LYS A 776 -17.99 33.15 2.23
CA LYS A 776 -17.32 33.14 0.93
C LYS A 776 -17.52 34.43 0.14
N LYS A 777 -18.72 35.01 0.19
CA LYS A 777 -19.01 36.30 -0.46
C LYS A 777 -18.34 37.50 0.23
N HIS A 778 -17.86 37.34 1.46
CA HIS A 778 -17.26 38.42 2.25
C HIS A 778 -15.72 38.45 2.21
N ILE A 779 -15.06 37.34 1.82
CA ILE A 779 -13.60 37.20 1.95
C ILE A 779 -12.94 37.21 0.56
N ASP A 780 -13.25 36.24 -0.30
CA ASP A 780 -12.39 35.86 -1.43
C ASP A 780 -13.16 35.27 -2.62
N LEU A 781 -14.44 35.61 -2.77
CA LEU A 781 -15.36 35.09 -3.77
C LEU A 781 -14.80 34.94 -5.20
N SER A 782 -13.94 35.87 -5.63
CA SER A 782 -13.38 35.88 -7.00
C SER A 782 -12.00 35.21 -7.11
N ALA A 783 -11.33 34.91 -5.99
CA ALA A 783 -10.02 34.28 -6.00
C ALA A 783 -10.08 32.79 -6.38
N GLU A 784 -11.18 32.13 -6.02
CA GLU A 784 -11.35 30.67 -6.14
C GLU A 784 -12.59 30.34 -6.98
N PRO A 785 -12.45 30.35 -8.31
CA PRO A 785 -13.58 30.32 -9.23
C PRO A 785 -14.19 28.92 -9.42
N LEU A 786 -13.78 27.89 -8.67
CA LEU A 786 -14.51 26.63 -8.56
C LEU A 786 -14.92 26.42 -7.11
N ILE A 787 -16.23 26.33 -6.85
CA ILE A 787 -16.78 26.23 -5.51
C ILE A 787 -17.62 24.95 -5.41
N LEU A 788 -17.22 24.05 -4.52
CA LEU A 788 -18.02 22.89 -4.12
C LEU A 788 -18.85 23.25 -2.88
N VAL A 789 -20.17 23.08 -2.96
CA VAL A 789 -21.11 23.51 -1.91
C VAL A 789 -21.77 22.30 -1.25
N CYS A 790 -21.49 22.08 0.03
CA CYS A 790 -22.13 21.05 0.87
C CYS A 790 -23.48 21.54 1.42
N ALA A 791 -24.54 21.46 0.62
CA ALA A 791 -25.86 22.00 0.97
C ALA A 791 -26.80 20.96 1.61
N ALA A 792 -26.74 19.69 1.19
CA ALA A 792 -27.67 18.65 1.60
C ALA A 792 -27.72 18.46 3.13
N GLY A 793 -28.93 18.33 3.69
CA GLY A 793 -29.17 18.15 5.13
C GLY A 793 -29.25 19.43 5.96
N ASN A 794 -29.07 20.61 5.36
CA ASN A 794 -29.33 21.88 6.05
C ASN A 794 -30.85 22.12 6.24
N PRO A 795 -31.25 22.85 7.30
CA PRO A 795 -32.65 23.25 7.51
C PRO A 795 -33.20 24.11 6.35
N GLN A 796 -34.51 24.06 6.12
CA GLN A 796 -35.15 24.79 5.00
C GLN A 796 -34.84 26.31 4.95
N PRO A 797 -34.88 27.07 6.07
CA PRO A 797 -34.51 28.49 6.03
C PRO A 797 -33.07 28.72 5.55
N VAL A 798 -32.14 27.87 6.01
CA VAL A 798 -30.73 27.95 5.60
C VAL A 798 -30.56 27.61 4.12
N MET A 799 -31.36 26.67 3.60
CA MET A 799 -31.29 26.30 2.18
C MET A 799 -31.72 27.44 1.24
N GLU A 800 -32.66 28.29 1.64
CA GLU A 800 -33.03 29.48 0.86
C GLU A 800 -31.88 30.49 0.78
N ASP A 801 -31.14 30.67 1.88
CA ASP A 801 -29.97 31.55 1.90
C ASP A 801 -28.80 30.97 1.11
N ILE A 802 -28.55 29.65 1.22
CA ILE A 802 -27.55 28.97 0.38
C ILE A 802 -27.87 29.14 -1.11
N ALA A 803 -29.13 29.06 -1.53
CA ALA A 803 -29.51 29.28 -2.92
C ALA A 803 -29.20 30.72 -3.39
N LYS A 804 -29.38 31.72 -2.52
CA LYS A 804 -28.98 33.12 -2.82
C LYS A 804 -27.46 33.23 -2.95
N ASP A 805 -26.71 32.60 -2.05
CA ASP A 805 -25.24 32.61 -2.10
C ASP A 805 -24.71 31.93 -3.37
N VAL A 806 -25.26 30.77 -3.75
CA VAL A 806 -24.91 30.09 -5.01
C VAL A 806 -25.19 30.99 -6.22
N ALA A 807 -26.32 31.71 -6.24
CA ALA A 807 -26.61 32.66 -7.30
C ALA A 807 -25.60 33.82 -7.36
N ILE A 808 -25.14 34.32 -6.20
CA ILE A 808 -24.07 35.32 -6.10
C ILE A 808 -22.76 34.75 -6.64
N PHE A 809 -22.39 33.53 -6.26
CA PHE A 809 -21.17 32.87 -6.74
C PHE A 809 -21.18 32.77 -8.27
N LYS A 810 -22.32 32.35 -8.82
CA LYS A 810 -22.50 32.24 -10.27
C LYS A 810 -22.43 33.60 -10.98
N ALA A 811 -23.03 34.64 -10.40
CA ALA A 811 -22.97 36.00 -10.93
C ALA A 811 -21.52 36.53 -11.01
N HIS A 812 -20.63 36.07 -10.13
CA HIS A 812 -19.20 36.37 -10.12
C HIS A 812 -18.36 35.40 -10.99
N LYS A 813 -18.99 34.69 -11.92
CA LYS A 813 -18.35 33.77 -12.90
C LYS A 813 -17.65 32.56 -12.28
N ALA A 814 -18.01 32.18 -11.05
CA ALA A 814 -17.59 30.90 -10.49
C ALA A 814 -18.27 29.73 -11.24
N ALA A 815 -17.54 28.63 -11.34
CA ALA A 815 -18.11 27.31 -11.60
C ALA A 815 -18.56 26.74 -10.25
N VAL A 816 -19.84 26.40 -10.11
CA VAL A 816 -20.41 25.97 -8.83
C VAL A 816 -20.97 24.56 -8.96
N VAL A 817 -20.51 23.67 -8.09
CA VAL A 817 -21.04 22.31 -7.93
C VAL A 817 -21.73 22.24 -6.59
N VAL A 818 -23.01 21.87 -6.56
CA VAL A 818 -23.79 21.80 -5.32
C VAL A 818 -24.13 20.35 -5.01
N PHE A 819 -23.71 19.88 -3.83
CA PHE A 819 -24.22 18.67 -3.21
C PHE A 819 -25.56 19.02 -2.54
N ALA A 820 -26.67 18.80 -3.25
CA ALA A 820 -28.01 19.15 -2.80
C ALA A 820 -28.83 17.90 -2.50
N GLN A 821 -29.89 18.03 -1.70
CA GLN A 821 -30.80 16.90 -1.48
C GLN A 821 -31.44 16.48 -2.82
N GLU A 822 -31.62 15.18 -3.03
CA GLU A 822 -32.33 14.64 -4.19
C GLU A 822 -33.71 15.30 -4.37
N GLY A 823 -34.00 15.70 -5.62
CA GLY A 823 -35.23 16.38 -5.97
C GLY A 823 -35.26 17.88 -5.67
N ASP A 824 -34.22 18.44 -5.04
CA ASP A 824 -34.11 19.88 -4.81
C ASP A 824 -33.71 20.63 -6.09
N LYS A 825 -34.70 21.28 -6.71
CA LYS A 825 -34.55 21.98 -8.00
C LYS A 825 -34.09 23.44 -7.86
N ARG A 826 -33.84 23.92 -6.64
CA ARG A 826 -33.44 25.33 -6.42
C ARG A 826 -32.13 25.69 -7.13
N PHE A 827 -31.25 24.71 -7.31
CA PHE A 827 -29.91 24.91 -7.86
C PHE A 827 -29.79 24.70 -9.37
N ASP A 828 -30.78 24.06 -10.02
CA ASP A 828 -30.72 23.62 -11.43
C ASP A 828 -30.38 24.75 -12.42
N LYS A 829 -30.76 25.99 -12.11
CA LYS A 829 -30.53 27.17 -12.96
C LYS A 829 -29.37 28.05 -12.52
N ILE A 830 -28.82 27.81 -11.32
CA ILE A 830 -27.84 28.69 -10.67
C ILE A 830 -26.51 27.99 -10.35
N ALA A 831 -26.41 26.67 -10.60
CA ALA A 831 -25.18 25.88 -10.48
C ALA A 831 -24.80 25.25 -11.83
N ASP A 832 -23.52 24.93 -12.03
CA ASP A 832 -23.02 24.23 -13.22
C ASP A 832 -23.27 22.72 -13.14
N ALA A 833 -23.32 22.20 -11.92
CA ALA A 833 -23.72 20.83 -11.64
C ALA A 833 -24.41 20.74 -10.26
N VAL A 834 -25.42 19.88 -10.19
CA VAL A 834 -26.11 19.53 -8.94
C VAL A 834 -25.95 18.03 -8.77
N ILE A 835 -25.36 17.62 -7.65
CA ILE A 835 -25.18 16.21 -7.28
C ILE A 835 -26.21 15.89 -6.22
N GLY A 836 -27.14 14.99 -6.55
CA GLY A 836 -28.26 14.63 -5.68
C GLY A 836 -27.83 13.68 -4.55
N ILE A 837 -27.90 14.15 -3.32
CA ILE A 837 -27.65 13.41 -2.08
C ILE A 837 -28.97 12.92 -1.49
N PRO A 838 -29.12 11.63 -1.16
CA PRO A 838 -30.33 11.13 -0.51
C PRO A 838 -30.66 11.89 0.78
N ALA A 839 -31.95 12.07 1.06
CA ALA A 839 -32.40 12.72 2.27
C ALA A 839 -31.93 11.92 3.51
N ALA A 840 -31.29 12.61 4.45
CA ALA A 840 -30.82 12.08 5.73
C ALA A 840 -30.92 13.17 6.80
N SER A 841 -30.90 12.78 8.08
CA SER A 841 -30.83 13.76 9.18
C SER A 841 -29.54 14.59 9.06
N GLY A 842 -29.54 15.83 9.57
CA GLY A 842 -28.45 16.80 9.34
C GLY A 842 -27.07 16.34 9.83
N ASN A 843 -27.00 15.42 10.81
CA ASN A 843 -25.71 14.86 11.27
C ASN A 843 -25.21 13.75 10.33
N LEU A 844 -26.12 13.07 9.64
CA LEU A 844 -25.83 11.98 8.71
C LEU A 844 -25.54 12.50 7.30
N SER A 845 -26.06 13.67 6.95
CA SER A 845 -25.70 14.33 5.69
C SER A 845 -24.22 14.69 5.62
N VAL A 846 -23.53 14.87 6.75
CA VAL A 846 -22.07 15.08 6.79
C VAL A 846 -21.33 13.93 6.11
N ILE A 847 -21.72 12.69 6.43
CA ILE A 847 -21.17 11.46 5.83
C ILE A 847 -21.45 11.44 4.33
N LEU A 848 -22.68 11.70 3.91
CA LEU A 848 -23.08 11.61 2.51
C LEU A 848 -22.45 12.71 1.63
N ASN A 849 -22.36 13.94 2.13
CA ASN A 849 -21.67 15.04 1.44
C ASN A 849 -20.18 14.73 1.30
N ALA A 850 -19.51 14.29 2.38
CA ALA A 850 -18.10 13.90 2.32
C ALA A 850 -17.88 12.74 1.34
N PHE A 851 -18.76 11.73 1.34
CA PHE A 851 -18.70 10.59 0.43
C PHE A 851 -18.83 10.99 -1.05
N ALA A 852 -19.76 11.88 -1.37
CA ALA A 852 -19.87 12.45 -2.72
C ALA A 852 -18.63 13.28 -3.10
N GLY A 853 -18.08 14.06 -2.17
CA GLY A 853 -16.88 14.86 -2.40
C GLY A 853 -15.60 14.03 -2.52
N HIS A 854 -15.48 12.91 -1.82
CA HIS A 854 -14.40 11.92 -1.99
C HIS A 854 -14.42 11.35 -3.41
N LEU A 855 -15.60 10.94 -3.90
CA LEU A 855 -15.79 10.48 -5.29
C LEU A 855 -15.46 11.60 -6.29
N TRP A 856 -15.92 12.83 -6.04
CA TRP A 856 -15.61 13.98 -6.89
C TRP A 856 -14.10 14.22 -6.98
N GLY A 857 -13.40 14.17 -5.84
CA GLY A 857 -11.94 14.32 -5.78
C GLY A 857 -11.17 13.22 -6.50
N TYR A 858 -11.63 11.98 -6.40
CA TYR A 858 -11.08 10.86 -7.17
C TYR A 858 -11.21 11.09 -8.68
N TYR A 859 -12.40 11.46 -9.16
CA TYR A 859 -12.62 11.72 -10.58
C TYR A 859 -11.93 13.00 -11.06
N ALA A 860 -11.77 14.01 -10.20
CA ALA A 860 -10.96 15.19 -10.47
C ALA A 860 -9.51 14.81 -10.73
N ALA A 861 -8.89 14.02 -9.84
CA ALA A 861 -7.52 13.54 -10.06
C ALA A 861 -7.38 12.71 -11.35
N CYS A 862 -8.35 11.84 -11.64
CA CYS A 862 -8.36 11.06 -12.89
C CYS A 862 -8.47 11.96 -14.13
N ALA A 863 -9.35 12.95 -14.12
CA ALA A 863 -9.53 13.88 -15.24
C ALA A 863 -8.26 14.71 -15.49
N ILE A 864 -7.53 15.08 -14.43
CA ILE A 864 -6.26 15.81 -14.55
C ILE A 864 -5.19 14.90 -15.14
N ASP A 865 -5.10 13.64 -14.70
CA ASP A 865 -4.17 12.65 -15.24
C ASP A 865 -4.44 12.36 -16.74
N GLU A 866 -5.71 12.34 -17.14
CA GLU A 866 -6.13 12.12 -18.51
C GLU A 866 -5.59 13.21 -19.47
N GLU A 867 -5.45 14.46 -19.00
CA GLU A 867 -4.81 15.52 -19.79
C GLU A 867 -3.33 15.23 -20.08
N ALA A 868 -2.66 14.44 -19.23
CA ALA A 868 -1.26 14.05 -19.43
C ALA A 868 -1.08 13.07 -20.61
N GLN A 869 -2.14 12.38 -21.03
CA GLN A 869 -2.06 11.25 -21.97
C GLN A 869 -1.45 11.65 -23.32
N ILE A 870 -1.84 12.81 -23.87
CA ILE A 870 -1.30 13.27 -25.15
C ILE A 870 0.21 13.54 -25.09
N PHE A 871 0.70 13.98 -23.93
CA PHE A 871 2.12 14.26 -23.71
C PHE A 871 2.90 12.96 -23.58
N ARG A 872 2.33 11.94 -22.90
CA ARG A 872 2.92 10.59 -22.79
C ARG A 872 3.08 9.94 -24.15
N GLU A 873 2.03 9.95 -24.95
CA GLU A 873 2.04 9.39 -26.31
C GLU A 873 3.05 10.09 -27.21
N PHE A 874 3.07 11.43 -27.17
CA PHE A 874 4.05 12.23 -27.91
C PHE A 874 5.49 11.93 -27.49
N ARG A 875 5.77 11.93 -26.17
CA ARG A 875 7.10 11.68 -25.63
C ARG A 875 7.62 10.30 -25.98
N ASN A 876 6.78 9.26 -25.89
CA ASN A 876 7.15 7.90 -26.24
C ASN A 876 7.53 7.78 -27.72
N ARG A 877 6.73 8.40 -28.61
CA ARG A 877 7.02 8.45 -30.06
C ARG A 877 8.30 9.24 -30.34
N LEU A 878 8.49 10.37 -29.65
CA LEU A 878 9.67 11.24 -29.77
C LEU A 878 10.94 10.47 -29.40
N ASN A 879 10.95 9.80 -28.25
CA ASN A 879 12.09 9.01 -27.78
C ASN A 879 12.42 7.82 -28.69
N SER A 880 11.41 7.16 -29.26
CA SER A 880 11.64 6.10 -30.25
C SER A 880 12.40 6.60 -31.48
N VAL A 881 11.98 7.75 -32.04
CA VAL A 881 12.63 8.36 -33.21
C VAL A 881 14.03 8.86 -32.87
N MET A 882 14.20 9.51 -31.71
CA MET A 882 15.50 10.00 -31.25
C MET A 882 16.51 8.87 -30.98
N SER A 883 16.06 7.73 -30.45
CA SER A 883 16.90 6.55 -30.23
C SER A 883 17.41 5.94 -31.54
N GLU A 884 16.56 5.85 -32.58
CA GLU A 884 16.96 5.40 -33.92
C GLU A 884 18.00 6.32 -34.56
N GLN A 885 17.82 7.64 -34.42
CA GLN A 885 18.74 8.64 -34.96
C GLN A 885 20.11 8.63 -34.25
N THR A 886 20.12 8.33 -32.94
CA THR A 886 21.35 8.26 -32.14
C THR A 886 22.21 7.05 -32.53
N LYS A 887 21.60 5.95 -32.97
CA LYS A 887 22.30 4.78 -33.54
C LYS A 887 22.96 5.05 -34.89
N SER A 888 22.68 6.22 -35.51
CA SER A 888 23.04 6.52 -36.89
C SER A 888 23.86 7.82 -37.06
N ASP A 889 24.43 8.37 -35.97
CA ASP A 889 25.32 9.57 -35.95
C ASP A 889 24.76 10.85 -36.63
N TYR A 890 23.45 11.11 -36.54
CA TYR A 890 22.82 12.31 -37.12
C TYR A 890 23.24 13.62 -36.43
N THR A 891 23.54 14.68 -37.20
CA THR A 891 23.73 16.05 -36.68
C THR A 891 22.40 16.68 -36.25
N ILE A 892 22.42 17.76 -35.46
CA ILE A 892 21.20 18.47 -35.02
C ILE A 892 20.34 18.93 -36.22
N TYR A 893 20.99 19.41 -37.28
CA TYR A 893 20.30 19.83 -38.50
C TYR A 893 19.66 18.64 -39.23
N ASP A 894 20.31 17.48 -39.28
CA ASP A 894 19.75 16.27 -39.89
C ASP A 894 18.55 15.77 -39.08
N ARG A 895 18.63 15.82 -37.75
CA ARG A 895 17.52 15.44 -36.85
C ARG A 895 16.30 16.33 -37.08
N ILE A 896 16.48 17.66 -37.10
CA ILE A 896 15.36 18.62 -37.30
C ILE A 896 14.80 18.56 -38.74
N ASN A 897 15.60 18.15 -39.73
CA ASN A 897 15.15 17.95 -41.11
C ASN A 897 14.47 16.59 -41.36
N ASP A 898 14.50 15.65 -40.40
CA ASP A 898 13.82 14.36 -40.54
C ASP A 898 12.31 14.54 -40.73
N VAL A 899 11.80 14.05 -41.87
CA VAL A 899 10.39 14.17 -42.27
C VAL A 899 9.46 13.47 -41.27
N ARG A 900 9.87 12.31 -40.72
CA ARG A 900 9.09 11.56 -39.73
C ARG A 900 8.97 12.35 -38.43
N LEU A 901 10.07 12.95 -37.98
CA LEU A 901 10.10 13.79 -36.78
C LEU A 901 9.25 15.06 -36.95
N ARG A 902 9.35 15.73 -38.11
CA ARG A 902 8.53 16.92 -38.41
C ARG A 902 7.05 16.61 -38.46
N TYR A 903 6.65 15.47 -39.02
CA TYR A 903 5.26 15.03 -39.03
C TYR A 903 4.76 14.81 -37.60
N LEU A 904 5.53 14.07 -36.78
CA LEU A 904 5.23 13.81 -35.38
C LEU A 904 5.03 15.11 -34.57
N ILE A 905 5.94 16.07 -34.71
CA ILE A 905 5.86 17.35 -33.99
C ILE A 905 4.67 18.18 -34.44
N ASN A 906 4.38 18.25 -35.75
CA ASN A 906 3.25 19.03 -36.25
C ASN A 906 1.89 18.43 -35.87
N ASP A 907 1.76 17.11 -35.91
CA ASP A 907 0.58 16.35 -35.45
C ASP A 907 0.27 16.66 -33.98
N PHE A 908 1.29 16.56 -33.12
CA PHE A 908 1.16 16.93 -31.72
C PHE A 908 0.86 18.41 -31.51
N TYR A 909 1.54 19.31 -32.24
CA TYR A 909 1.30 20.75 -32.15
C TYR A 909 -0.14 21.13 -32.48
N GLN A 910 -0.76 20.51 -33.49
CA GLN A 910 -2.17 20.75 -33.81
C GLN A 910 -3.10 20.26 -32.69
N THR A 911 -2.86 19.04 -32.20
CA THR A 911 -3.63 18.45 -31.10
C THR A 911 -3.52 19.27 -29.80
N PHE A 912 -2.30 19.67 -29.44
CA PHE A 912 -2.00 20.51 -28.28
C PHE A 912 -2.74 21.85 -28.36
N ASN A 913 -2.69 22.54 -29.50
CA ASN A 913 -3.35 23.83 -29.64
C ASN A 913 -4.87 23.72 -29.66
N ALA A 914 -5.44 22.68 -30.28
CA ALA A 914 -6.88 22.45 -30.26
C ALA A 914 -7.39 22.30 -28.82
N LYS A 915 -6.80 21.38 -28.05
CA LYS A 915 -7.15 21.16 -26.64
C LYS A 915 -6.94 22.41 -25.77
N ARG A 916 -5.83 23.12 -25.97
CA ARG A 916 -5.55 24.38 -25.25
C ARG A 916 -6.61 25.45 -25.54
N ASN A 917 -7.05 25.60 -26.79
CA ASN A 917 -8.07 26.57 -27.17
C ASN A 917 -9.45 26.21 -26.58
N ASP A 918 -9.71 24.92 -26.35
CA ASP A 918 -10.90 24.42 -25.65
C ASP A 918 -10.79 24.52 -24.11
N GLY A 919 -9.70 25.09 -23.59
CA GLY A 919 -9.50 25.33 -22.17
C GLY A 919 -8.85 24.19 -21.38
N ALA A 920 -8.21 23.22 -22.04
CA ALA A 920 -7.39 22.20 -21.38
C ALA A 920 -6.05 22.76 -20.91
N PHE A 921 -5.33 22.00 -20.07
CA PHE A 921 -3.99 22.29 -19.57
C PHE A 921 -3.90 23.51 -18.65
N ASN A 922 -5.02 24.00 -18.11
CA ASN A 922 -5.02 25.14 -17.17
C ASN A 922 -4.26 24.85 -15.86
N LEU A 923 -3.95 23.58 -15.61
CA LEU A 923 -3.21 23.13 -14.43
C LEU A 923 -1.70 23.07 -14.65
N LEU A 924 -1.24 23.12 -15.90
CA LEU A 924 0.18 23.25 -16.18
C LEU A 924 0.71 24.61 -15.69
N GLY A 925 1.97 24.61 -15.30
CA GLY A 925 2.73 25.80 -14.97
C GLY A 925 2.80 26.75 -16.16
N VAL A 926 2.75 28.06 -15.87
CA VAL A 926 2.81 29.10 -16.92
C VAL A 926 4.09 28.97 -17.75
N LYS A 927 5.23 28.69 -17.10
CA LYS A 927 6.50 28.40 -17.77
C LYS A 927 6.37 27.18 -18.69
N THR A 928 5.86 26.06 -18.18
CA THR A 928 5.72 24.80 -18.92
C THR A 928 4.88 24.97 -20.20
N ILE A 929 3.72 25.63 -20.12
CA ILE A 929 2.87 25.90 -21.30
C ILE A 929 3.58 26.83 -22.29
N SER A 930 4.22 27.89 -21.80
CA SER A 930 4.92 28.87 -22.65
C SER A 930 6.10 28.23 -23.38
N ASP A 931 6.94 27.48 -22.65
CA ASP A 931 8.09 26.77 -23.16
C ASP A 931 7.65 25.75 -24.22
N LEU A 932 6.62 24.93 -23.95
CA LEU A 932 6.07 23.98 -24.94
C LEU A 932 5.63 24.66 -26.24
N ALA A 933 4.89 25.76 -26.13
CA ALA A 933 4.38 26.47 -27.30
C ALA A 933 5.50 27.03 -28.19
N LEU A 934 6.62 27.45 -27.60
CA LEU A 934 7.81 27.93 -28.31
C LEU A 934 8.67 26.77 -28.83
N LEU A 935 9.01 25.80 -27.98
CA LEU A 935 9.87 24.65 -28.32
C LEU A 935 9.29 23.82 -29.46
N LEU A 936 7.96 23.64 -29.52
CA LEU A 936 7.33 22.94 -30.64
C LEU A 936 7.54 23.66 -31.98
N LYS A 937 7.65 25.00 -31.99
CA LYS A 937 7.95 25.75 -33.22
C LYS A 937 9.43 25.64 -33.61
N TYR A 938 10.35 25.70 -32.64
CA TYR A 938 11.77 25.46 -32.89
C TYR A 938 12.04 24.04 -33.39
N ALA A 939 11.48 23.03 -32.71
CA ALA A 939 11.63 21.63 -33.06
C ALA A 939 11.03 21.30 -34.44
N ALA A 940 9.96 22.00 -34.85
CA ALA A 940 9.39 21.89 -36.19
C ALA A 940 10.17 22.64 -37.28
N GLY A 941 11.24 23.36 -36.93
CA GLY A 941 12.03 24.19 -37.86
C GLY A 941 11.30 25.45 -38.35
N LYS A 942 10.31 25.96 -37.60
CA LYS A 942 9.52 27.16 -37.97
C LYS A 942 10.16 28.47 -37.50
N LEU A 943 11.14 28.40 -36.59
CA LEU A 943 11.85 29.54 -36.01
C LEU A 943 13.37 29.36 -36.17
N PRO A 944 14.16 30.44 -36.26
CA PRO A 944 15.62 30.36 -36.37
C PRO A 944 16.28 29.76 -35.12
N LEU A 945 17.22 28.82 -35.28
CA LEU A 945 17.94 28.19 -34.15
C LEU A 945 18.80 29.18 -33.33
N GLU A 946 19.19 30.31 -33.91
CA GLU A 946 19.95 31.36 -33.22
C GLU A 946 19.12 32.01 -32.11
N ASP A 947 17.82 32.23 -32.36
CA ASP A 947 16.89 32.83 -31.41
C ASP A 947 16.64 31.91 -30.19
N PHE A 948 16.68 30.60 -30.39
CA PHE A 948 16.55 29.61 -29.32
C PHE A 948 17.57 29.83 -28.20
N TYR A 949 18.84 30.05 -28.55
CA TYR A 949 19.89 30.27 -27.54
C TYR A 949 19.75 31.62 -26.82
N HIS A 950 19.01 32.57 -27.40
CA HIS A 950 18.70 33.85 -26.74
C HIS A 950 17.51 33.73 -25.78
N GLU A 951 16.50 32.94 -26.12
CA GLU A 951 15.28 32.76 -25.33
C GLU A 951 15.48 31.79 -24.16
N PHE A 952 16.37 30.80 -24.27
CA PHE A 952 16.59 29.76 -23.26
C PHE A 952 17.96 29.86 -22.52
N LYS A 953 18.52 31.08 -22.42
CA LYS A 953 19.86 31.41 -21.89
C LYS A 953 20.25 30.83 -20.50
N SER A 954 19.31 30.36 -19.68
CA SER A 954 19.58 29.90 -18.31
C SER A 954 19.88 28.40 -18.20
N GLU A 955 19.75 27.62 -19.26
CA GLU A 955 19.88 26.16 -19.21
C GLU A 955 21.13 25.69 -19.99
N ASN A 956 22.32 26.10 -19.51
CA ASN A 956 23.65 25.89 -20.11
C ASN A 956 24.08 24.43 -20.38
N ASN A 957 23.21 23.44 -20.19
CA ASN A 957 23.50 22.02 -20.38
C ASN A 957 22.75 21.38 -21.56
N PHE A 958 21.81 22.07 -22.22
CA PHE A 958 21.05 21.47 -23.33
C PHE A 958 21.65 21.85 -24.69
N ILE A 959 21.91 20.82 -25.49
CA ILE A 959 22.61 20.94 -26.78
C ILE A 959 21.62 21.26 -27.91
N SER A 960 20.33 20.89 -27.77
CA SER A 960 19.32 20.94 -28.84
C SER A 960 17.91 21.33 -28.34
N PRO A 961 17.09 22.02 -29.15
CA PRO A 961 15.66 22.23 -28.87
C PRO A 961 14.86 20.94 -28.67
N LEU A 962 15.29 19.83 -29.26
CA LEU A 962 14.64 18.52 -29.09
C LEU A 962 14.84 17.95 -27.69
N ASP A 963 16.04 18.12 -27.12
CA ASP A 963 16.36 17.65 -25.77
C ASP A 963 15.57 18.47 -24.74
N LEU A 964 15.54 19.79 -24.91
CA LEU A 964 14.75 20.67 -24.05
C LEU A 964 13.24 20.45 -24.21
N LEU A 965 12.77 20.09 -25.41
CA LEU A 965 11.40 19.66 -25.64
C LEU A 965 11.07 18.38 -24.87
N ASP A 966 11.91 17.34 -24.92
CA ASP A 966 11.68 16.11 -24.13
C ASP A 966 11.61 16.41 -22.63
N VAL A 967 12.52 17.23 -22.12
CA VAL A 967 12.53 17.64 -20.71
C VAL A 967 11.26 18.42 -20.34
N THR A 968 10.83 19.35 -21.19
CA THR A 968 9.65 20.17 -20.95
C THR A 968 8.36 19.34 -21.05
N VAL A 969 8.27 18.41 -22.00
CA VAL A 969 7.17 17.44 -22.10
C VAL A 969 7.16 16.54 -20.86
N GLY A 970 8.33 16.10 -20.39
CA GLY A 970 8.47 15.38 -19.13
C GLY A 970 7.92 16.19 -17.95
N ARG A 971 8.25 17.47 -17.85
CA ARG A 971 7.70 18.38 -16.83
C ARG A 971 6.17 18.54 -16.94
N ALA A 972 5.63 18.60 -18.15
CA ALA A 972 4.17 18.70 -18.33
C ALA A 972 3.45 17.42 -17.88
N ILE A 973 3.98 16.24 -18.25
CA ILE A 973 3.48 14.95 -17.75
C ILE A 973 3.54 14.94 -16.22
N ASP A 974 4.66 15.35 -15.66
CA ASP A 974 4.87 15.40 -14.22
C ASP A 974 3.85 16.28 -13.49
N GLU A 975 3.60 17.49 -13.97
CA GLU A 975 2.63 18.42 -13.38
C GLU A 975 1.20 17.88 -13.39
N LEU A 976 0.80 17.17 -14.47
CA LEU A 976 -0.54 16.61 -14.63
C LEU A 976 -0.72 15.24 -13.99
N THR A 977 0.35 14.46 -13.82
CA THR A 977 0.29 13.11 -13.23
C THR A 977 0.37 13.15 -11.71
N ARG A 978 1.08 14.14 -11.15
CA ARG A 978 1.23 14.31 -9.70
C ARG A 978 -0.08 14.07 -8.92
N PRO A 979 -1.21 14.72 -9.24
CA PRO A 979 -2.50 14.44 -8.60
C PRO A 979 -2.80 12.95 -8.37
N ILE A 980 -2.77 12.14 -9.42
CA ILE A 980 -3.16 10.73 -9.31
C ILE A 980 -2.11 9.88 -8.59
N ASP A 981 -0.88 10.35 -8.41
CA ASP A 981 0.16 9.61 -7.69
C ASP A 981 -0.34 9.29 -6.27
N ALA A 982 -0.95 10.23 -5.54
CA ALA A 982 -1.50 9.99 -4.19
C ALA A 982 -2.55 8.86 -4.15
N ILE A 983 -3.30 8.67 -5.24
CA ILE A 983 -4.29 7.59 -5.41
C ILE A 983 -3.61 6.24 -5.70
N ARG A 984 -2.50 6.28 -6.45
CA ARG A 984 -1.69 5.11 -6.81
C ARG A 984 -0.82 4.62 -5.66
N HIS A 985 -0.49 5.46 -4.68
CA HIS A 985 0.24 5.03 -3.47
C HIS A 985 -0.63 4.13 -2.56
N GLN A 986 -0.11 2.95 -2.21
CA GLN A 986 -0.81 1.90 -1.43
C GLN A 986 -0.24 1.66 -0.03
N ALA A 987 0.88 2.31 0.30
CA ALA A 987 1.50 2.26 1.60
C ALA A 987 2.45 3.45 1.74
N LYS A 988 2.54 4.03 2.93
CA LYS A 988 3.37 5.23 3.21
C LYS A 988 4.87 4.92 3.22
N THR A 989 5.25 3.65 3.36
CA THR A 989 6.63 3.16 3.49
C THR A 989 6.70 1.73 2.95
N VAL A 990 7.36 1.50 1.80
CA VAL A 990 7.64 0.14 1.28
C VAL A 990 9.01 0.07 0.64
#